data_AF-A0A9P2W1W1-F1
#
_entry.id   AF-A0A9P2W1W1-F1
#
_cell.length_a   1.000
_cell.length_b   1.000
_cell.length_c   1.000
_cell.angle_alpha   90.00
_cell.angle_beta   90.00
_cell.angle_gamma   90.00
#
_symmetry.space_group_name_H-M   'P 1'
#
loop_
_entity.id
_entity.type
_entity.pdbx_description
1 polymer ?
#
loop_
_entity_poly.entity_id
_entity_poly.type
_entity_poly.pdbx_seq_one_letter_code
_entity_poly.pdbx_strand_id
1 'polypeptide(L)'
;MYKKSLLSYTTTAAIILFNIQFNAHAKTLEVSQEKKEIANETYEIIHAKNGGQIIGDHLTVLGNKDTSQISNKSVFAVTTEGNNSAIKLNNTTIQGTDSVISLGIEAKEGAILQMTGGTIRVSNTGVYFSNSQNDKNNLKDVVITSSENSTPLINGIKADKSIVALKNVKVTQATAGIFANDHSTITVSGGSFNVREVGINAQTGSTIILNNAKITSSNNNGLLANGSGSEIKMTGGSVTANQTALYAINGGQIDTTDVALTTNGKGSGAVALGSGSIIKLHGHTTIDNTVNGLGAVGGGKITSEELTVIGSKAINSDPDRERSGVWTADAGSEIHLTGKTTIENVDEGFYADGGSKIVSGDLTITGSESEKTTGVGAYEPNSLIELNGKTILQNFDVGLAAANNSTIKMINGGIDTVASKIAAKKVALSAQINGHIDLANASVTTEVVGLHFMSFSTENLQKNQSSEINLTNADVHVENGAGILVGAIVEKSIENHAAPSIGTVNLKNSKIHADVLLDDGILSNKIWRKDESWWGGKDVKEIFNGTFTLNADHSTLEGRAKIAQKRNVLFDLKNKTTWTLKNSTKEKDDEGNLLDITQRSRSDISVLNLNDSTISFNRPTEEHYHTLHIGSGKPDTQAVYNASGDAKIYFNTAWSDGDAIADQKTDKLLIHGNVSGSTTIYITSDLGDKNSVVNASNPSNTGGLSLIQVSGEAKEDSFKLAKGYTTIGGEPYKYTLTAYGPTSSHGNADIGQNLFDEKNKNFWDFRLHKAFLDTGSGSGIVSAPVPQMASYLVMPNTLFTTGLTDMAKQNAFLADMRTSVLGREKNKQTGFFLYTYGSTGTLSSERGPFKYGYGADIRYAALQAGVTLAAIEDQNVTTRFGLVGTYGQISFTPKDMQDAGKSSLDKWSLTAYGSIQHDNGFYIDTLLSYGIIKGDITNAVIGKTAKLKNAKMLSISTTVGKQFATGMEGLTFEPQAQLAYQHLMFDTISDADNLTIDMNNPHQWLIRVGGRLTKTVVTAENGHSISLYGKVNAVKTFGDDEAIHINKNYQRDPLGSFIEGGLGISAQLSPNISLHGDVSAQQKLQKTGITGASFSGGIRYQF
;
A
#
# COMPACT_ATOMS: atom_id res chain seq x y z
N MET A 1 47.79 -19.92 77.17
CA MET A 1 47.55 -20.62 75.89
C MET A 1 47.98 -19.68 74.76
N TYR A 2 49.21 -19.85 74.26
CA TYR A 2 49.54 -20.30 72.89
C TYR A 2 49.13 -19.28 71.80
N LYS A 3 50.06 -18.45 71.29
CA LYS A 3 51.00 -18.73 70.17
C LYS A 3 50.22 -18.83 68.83
N LYS A 4 50.52 -18.09 67.76
CA LYS A 4 51.83 -17.79 67.13
C LYS A 4 51.62 -16.71 66.04
N SER A 5 52.41 -15.65 66.05
CA SER A 5 52.92 -14.99 64.83
C SER A 5 54.40 -14.69 65.06
N LEU A 6 55.25 -15.30 64.24
CA LEU A 6 56.73 -15.25 64.17
C LEU A 6 56.99 -15.53 62.68
N LEU A 7 57.69 -14.73 61.89
CA LEU A 7 59.06 -14.23 62.08
C LEU A 7 59.27 -12.90 61.36
N SER A 8 59.77 -11.91 62.11
CA SER A 8 60.71 -10.88 61.68
C SER A 8 62.12 -11.43 61.89
N TYR A 9 63.13 -11.02 61.10
CA TYR A 9 64.39 -10.44 61.59
C TYR A 9 65.37 -10.11 60.42
N THR A 10 65.65 -8.81 60.31
CA THR A 10 66.95 -8.13 60.07
C THR A 10 67.79 -8.34 58.81
N THR A 11 67.97 -7.25 58.05
CA THR A 11 69.26 -6.56 57.73
C THR A 11 68.88 -5.27 56.98
N THR A 12 69.37 -4.04 57.19
CA THR A 12 70.46 -3.46 57.97
C THR A 12 70.18 -1.96 58.08
N ALA A 13 70.29 -1.37 59.27
CA ALA A 13 70.48 0.05 59.45
C ALA A 13 71.98 0.36 59.24
N ALA A 14 72.33 1.18 58.26
CA ALA A 14 73.63 1.84 58.20
C ALA A 14 73.53 3.11 57.34
N ILE A 15 74.00 4.21 57.94
CA ILE A 15 74.36 5.51 57.34
C ILE A 15 73.24 6.56 57.29
N ILE A 16 72.83 6.98 58.50
CA ILE A 16 72.85 8.40 58.87
C ILE A 16 74.31 8.71 59.26
N LEU A 17 74.84 9.86 58.84
CA LEU A 17 76.24 10.32 58.90
C LEU A 17 77.12 9.93 57.71
N PHE A 18 76.85 10.55 56.54
CA PHE A 18 77.83 11.23 55.69
C PHE A 18 77.11 11.71 54.42
N ASN A 19 76.52 12.91 54.49
CA ASN A 19 76.54 13.86 53.39
C ASN A 19 76.26 15.23 53.97
N ILE A 20 77.32 15.73 54.61
CA ILE A 20 77.56 17.16 54.76
C ILE A 20 77.35 17.79 53.38
N GLN A 21 76.54 18.84 53.37
CA GLN A 21 76.26 19.72 52.25
C GLN A 21 77.50 19.90 51.35
N PHE A 22 77.43 19.42 50.12
CA PHE A 22 77.93 20.23 49.02
C PHE A 22 76.76 21.09 48.55
N ASN A 23 76.63 22.26 49.18
CA ASN A 23 76.13 23.45 48.51
C ASN A 23 77.04 23.72 47.31
N ALA A 24 76.87 22.97 46.22
CA ALA A 24 77.15 23.54 44.92
C ALA A 24 76.01 24.53 44.69
N HIS A 25 76.24 25.80 45.05
CA HIS A 25 75.33 26.88 44.66
C HIS A 25 74.96 26.67 43.20
N ALA A 26 73.70 26.37 42.92
CA ALA A 26 73.20 26.27 41.56
C ALA A 26 73.55 27.60 40.89
N LYS A 27 74.17 27.55 39.70
CA LYS A 27 74.67 28.75 39.03
C LYS A 27 73.61 29.26 38.05
N THR A 28 73.65 30.57 37.76
CA THR A 28 72.99 31.10 36.57
C THR A 28 73.91 30.89 35.37
N LEU A 29 73.39 30.29 34.31
CA LEU A 29 74.10 30.13 33.05
C LEU A 29 73.58 31.13 32.04
N GLU A 30 74.42 32.07 31.65
CA GLU A 30 74.15 32.97 30.52
C GLU A 30 75.18 32.71 29.41
N VAL A 31 74.71 32.51 28.18
CA VAL A 31 75.55 32.24 26.99
C VAL A 31 75.21 33.22 25.88
N SER A 32 76.24 33.87 25.31
CA SER A 32 76.12 34.89 24.27
C SER A 32 77.21 34.70 23.22
N GLN A 33 76.85 34.74 21.93
CA GLN A 33 77.76 34.61 20.77
C GLN A 33 78.63 33.34 20.70
N GLU A 34 78.40 32.36 21.57
CA GLU A 34 79.15 31.10 21.62
C GLU A 34 78.23 29.89 21.77
N LYS A 35 78.77 28.69 21.49
CA LYS A 35 78.08 27.42 21.70
C LYS A 35 78.65 26.71 22.93
N LYS A 36 77.79 26.26 23.83
CA LYS A 36 78.15 25.59 25.07
C LYS A 36 77.40 24.27 25.25
N GLU A 37 78.13 23.19 25.49
CA GLU A 37 77.58 21.87 25.76
C GLU A 37 77.80 21.53 27.24
N ILE A 38 76.74 21.12 27.93
CA ILE A 38 76.72 20.90 29.39
C ILE A 38 75.88 19.66 29.73
N ALA A 39 76.30 18.89 30.74
CA ALA A 39 75.61 17.65 31.11
C ALA A 39 75.67 17.33 32.61
N ASN A 40 74.60 16.74 33.17
CA ASN A 40 74.48 16.33 34.57
C ASN A 40 74.72 17.46 35.60
N GLU A 41 74.40 18.71 35.24
CA GLU A 41 74.62 19.89 36.07
C GLU A 41 73.30 20.50 36.58
N THR A 42 73.41 21.25 37.69
CA THR A 42 72.28 21.94 38.34
C THR A 42 72.42 23.46 38.18
N TYR A 43 71.37 24.11 37.69
CA TYR A 43 71.31 25.55 37.43
C TYR A 43 70.11 26.22 38.13
N GLU A 44 70.25 27.48 38.51
CA GLU A 44 69.11 28.29 38.95
C GLU A 44 68.32 28.80 37.73
N ILE A 45 69.03 29.40 36.77
CA ILE A 45 68.47 29.97 35.54
C ILE A 45 69.40 29.62 34.37
N ILE A 46 68.82 29.31 33.21
CA ILE A 46 69.55 29.13 31.95
C ILE A 46 69.08 30.20 30.95
N HIS A 47 70.00 30.93 30.35
CA HIS A 47 69.70 32.00 29.40
C HIS A 47 70.65 31.95 28.19
N ALA A 48 70.12 31.78 26.99
CA ALA A 48 70.85 31.95 25.74
C ALA A 48 70.36 33.23 25.04
N LYS A 49 71.27 34.16 24.75
CA LYS A 49 70.95 35.44 24.10
C LYS A 49 71.97 35.81 23.04
N ASN A 50 71.67 36.80 22.20
CA ASN A 50 72.63 37.38 21.24
C ASN A 50 73.37 36.32 20.39
N GLY A 51 72.68 35.30 19.88
CA GLY A 51 73.29 34.22 19.09
C GLY A 51 73.94 33.09 19.89
N GLY A 52 73.77 33.08 21.21
CA GLY A 52 74.27 32.00 22.08
C GLY A 52 73.54 30.67 21.86
N GLN A 53 74.28 29.56 21.92
CA GLN A 53 73.73 28.22 21.74
C GLN A 53 74.05 27.33 22.95
N ILE A 54 73.05 26.68 23.53
CA ILE A 54 73.22 25.76 24.66
C ILE A 54 72.72 24.38 24.26
N ILE A 55 73.53 23.35 24.47
CA ILE A 55 73.12 21.95 24.39
C ILE A 55 73.27 21.34 25.79
N GLY A 56 72.15 21.03 26.42
CA GLY A 56 72.04 20.45 27.75
C GLY A 56 71.62 18.99 27.73
N ASP A 57 72.26 18.15 28.54
CA ASP A 57 71.87 16.74 28.73
C ASP A 57 71.75 16.38 30.23
N HIS A 58 70.62 15.81 30.63
CA HIS A 58 70.32 15.44 32.03
C HIS A 58 70.48 16.59 33.04
N LEU A 59 70.06 17.80 32.68
CA LEU A 59 70.19 18.98 33.56
C LEU A 59 69.09 19.03 34.63
N THR A 60 69.36 19.68 35.76
CA THR A 60 68.35 20.06 36.75
C THR A 60 68.28 21.58 36.90
N VAL A 61 67.09 22.19 36.71
CA VAL A 61 66.88 23.63 36.87
C VAL A 61 65.95 23.87 38.06
N LEU A 62 66.47 24.51 39.11
CA LEU A 62 65.79 24.69 40.39
C LEU A 62 65.06 26.03 40.52
N GLY A 63 65.37 27.01 39.65
CA GLY A 63 64.89 28.38 39.83
C GLY A 63 65.56 29.09 41.01
N ASN A 64 65.18 30.35 41.21
CA ASN A 64 65.55 31.18 42.36
C ASN A 64 64.35 32.03 42.83
N LYS A 65 64.58 32.95 43.78
CA LYS A 65 63.52 33.84 44.28
C LYS A 65 62.85 34.67 43.17
N ASP A 66 63.58 35.08 42.15
CA ASP A 66 63.04 35.87 41.04
C ASP A 66 62.10 35.04 40.16
N THR A 67 62.38 33.74 39.98
CA THR A 67 61.50 32.80 39.26
C THR A 67 60.22 32.47 40.01
N SER A 68 60.13 32.84 41.30
CA SER A 68 58.97 32.57 42.16
C SER A 68 57.92 33.70 42.21
N GLN A 69 58.23 34.87 41.65
CA GLN A 69 57.33 36.02 41.67
C GLN A 69 56.79 36.38 40.29
N ILE A 70 55.47 36.60 40.20
CA ILE A 70 54.85 37.31 39.08
C ILE A 70 54.97 38.81 39.39
N SER A 71 56.05 39.44 38.94
CA SER A 71 56.30 40.88 39.07
C SER A 71 56.30 41.57 37.69
N ASN A 72 56.46 42.90 37.65
CA ASN A 72 56.59 43.68 36.40
C ASN A 72 57.77 43.24 35.50
N LYS A 73 58.66 42.37 35.98
CA LYS A 73 59.67 41.66 35.18
C LYS A 73 59.47 40.16 35.37
N SER A 74 58.69 39.52 34.50
CA SER A 74 58.48 38.07 34.50
C SER A 74 59.79 37.35 34.15
N VAL A 75 60.28 36.46 35.03
CA VAL A 75 61.54 35.71 34.85
C VAL A 75 61.23 34.24 34.61
N PHE A 76 61.66 33.70 33.47
CA PHE A 76 61.56 32.27 33.14
C PHE A 76 62.80 31.52 33.66
N ALA A 77 62.62 30.26 34.07
CA ALA A 77 63.73 29.41 34.52
C ALA A 77 64.71 29.07 33.38
N VAL A 78 64.20 28.98 32.15
CA VAL A 78 64.99 28.84 30.92
C VAL A 78 64.51 29.86 29.90
N THR A 79 65.41 30.69 29.36
CA THR A 79 65.09 31.67 28.30
C THR A 79 66.03 31.51 27.11
N THR A 80 65.50 31.52 25.91
CA THR A 80 66.26 31.71 24.67
C THR A 80 65.71 32.91 23.91
N GLU A 81 66.58 33.88 23.61
CA GLU A 81 66.22 35.21 23.12
C GLU A 81 67.06 35.59 21.89
N GLY A 82 66.37 36.05 20.84
CA GLY A 82 67.00 36.66 19.67
C GLY A 82 67.36 35.68 18.54
N ASN A 83 67.47 36.22 17.33
CA ASN A 83 67.88 35.47 16.14
C ASN A 83 69.21 34.75 16.36
N ASN A 84 69.32 33.52 15.83
CA ASN A 84 70.48 32.62 15.96
C ASN A 84 70.76 32.08 17.38
N SER A 85 70.03 32.52 18.42
CA SER A 85 70.11 31.90 19.74
C SER A 85 69.35 30.57 19.74
N ALA A 86 69.90 29.55 20.41
CA ALA A 86 69.28 28.25 20.50
C ALA A 86 69.50 27.55 21.84
N ILE A 87 68.47 26.91 22.36
CA ILE A 87 68.58 25.99 23.50
C ILE A 87 68.08 24.62 23.06
N LYS A 88 68.93 23.60 23.22
CA LYS A 88 68.57 22.19 23.07
C LYS A 88 68.74 21.45 24.39
N LEU A 89 67.68 20.90 24.95
CA LEU A 89 67.67 20.19 26.23
C LEU A 89 67.30 18.72 26.03
N ASN A 90 68.05 17.81 26.64
CA ASN A 90 67.76 16.38 26.65
C ASN A 90 67.60 15.90 28.10
N ASN A 91 66.50 15.21 28.43
CA ASN A 91 66.22 14.66 29.76
C ASN A 91 66.35 15.66 30.93
N THR A 92 66.05 16.94 30.68
CA THR A 92 66.17 18.01 31.68
C THR A 92 64.96 18.05 32.61
N THR A 93 65.20 18.21 33.92
CA THR A 93 64.16 18.43 34.94
C THR A 93 64.15 19.88 35.37
N ILE A 94 63.03 20.58 35.17
CA ILE A 94 62.79 21.93 35.68
C ILE A 94 61.79 21.81 36.82
N GLN A 95 62.27 21.95 38.06
CA GLN A 95 61.47 21.82 39.27
C GLN A 95 62.18 22.49 40.44
N GLY A 96 61.51 23.42 41.13
CA GLY A 96 62.05 24.03 42.32
C GLY A 96 62.03 23.12 43.55
N THR A 97 63.10 23.15 44.35
CA THR A 97 63.22 22.45 45.63
C THR A 97 62.88 23.35 46.83
N ASP A 98 63.32 24.62 46.79
CA ASP A 98 63.17 25.59 47.90
C ASP A 98 62.25 26.79 47.56
N SER A 99 61.96 27.01 46.27
CA SER A 99 61.08 28.07 45.77
C SER A 99 60.27 27.57 44.56
N VAL A 100 58.98 27.90 44.50
CA VAL A 100 58.11 27.55 43.37
C VAL A 100 58.57 28.27 42.10
N ILE A 101 58.70 27.57 40.97
CA ILE A 101 58.97 28.20 39.67
C ILE A 101 57.63 28.59 39.05
N SER A 102 57.42 29.87 38.75
CA SER A 102 56.19 30.33 38.11
C SER A 102 56.18 30.08 36.61
N LEU A 103 57.30 30.37 35.94
CA LEU A 103 57.44 30.36 34.48
C LEU A 103 58.59 29.44 34.06
N GLY A 104 58.29 28.42 33.25
CA GLY A 104 59.23 27.35 32.92
C GLY A 104 60.25 27.74 31.85
N ILE A 105 59.84 27.68 30.58
CA ILE A 105 60.71 27.97 29.44
C ILE A 105 60.11 29.06 28.56
N GLU A 106 60.90 30.05 28.14
CA GLU A 106 60.54 31.02 27.11
C GLU A 106 61.48 30.93 25.90
N ALA A 107 60.91 30.89 24.71
CA ALA A 107 61.62 31.09 23.45
C ALA A 107 61.04 32.31 22.74
N LYS A 108 61.85 33.36 22.54
CA LYS A 108 61.37 34.60 21.97
C LYS A 108 62.27 35.22 20.91
N GLU A 109 61.65 36.03 20.05
CA GLU A 109 62.32 36.85 19.03
C GLU A 109 63.22 36.03 18.07
N GLY A 110 62.66 35.07 17.33
CA GLY A 110 63.42 34.27 16.37
C GLY A 110 64.19 33.08 16.93
N ALA A 111 64.32 32.97 18.25
CA ALA A 111 65.14 31.95 18.92
C ALA A 111 64.58 30.52 18.78
N ILE A 112 65.48 29.53 18.84
CA ILE A 112 65.15 28.10 18.69
C ILE A 112 65.12 27.41 20.06
N LEU A 113 64.03 26.72 20.37
CA LEU A 113 63.95 25.80 21.52
C LEU A 113 63.70 24.36 21.06
N GLN A 114 64.57 23.44 21.48
CA GLN A 114 64.41 22.01 21.29
C GLN A 114 64.48 21.29 22.63
N MET A 115 63.51 20.45 22.97
CA MET A 115 63.57 19.63 24.19
C MET A 115 63.17 18.19 23.88
N THR A 116 64.00 17.22 24.30
CA THR A 116 63.70 15.78 24.18
C THR A 116 63.76 15.11 25.54
N GLY A 117 62.66 14.54 26.02
CA GLY A 117 62.55 13.98 27.36
C GLY A 117 62.57 15.04 28.46
N GLY A 118 62.32 14.62 29.70
CA GLY A 118 62.37 15.50 30.88
C GLY A 118 61.01 15.97 31.37
N THR A 119 61.02 16.71 32.48
CA THR A 119 59.82 17.17 33.20
C THR A 119 59.90 18.66 33.51
N ILE A 120 58.80 19.38 33.30
CA ILE A 120 58.63 20.79 33.65
C ILE A 120 57.53 20.88 34.71
N ARG A 121 57.88 21.33 35.92
CA ARG A 121 56.97 21.53 37.05
C ARG A 121 56.96 22.99 37.49
N VAL A 122 55.86 23.69 37.18
CA VAL A 122 55.72 25.14 37.39
C VAL A 122 54.29 25.53 37.81
N SER A 123 54.09 26.73 38.36
CA SER A 123 52.78 27.18 38.84
C SER A 123 51.96 28.02 37.87
N ASN A 124 52.55 28.60 36.80
CA ASN A 124 51.83 29.47 35.86
C ASN A 124 51.91 29.02 34.39
N THR A 125 53.07 29.10 33.74
CA THR A 125 53.20 28.75 32.31
C THR A 125 54.38 27.82 32.09
N GLY A 126 54.11 26.65 31.52
CA GLY A 126 55.12 25.61 31.26
C GLY A 126 56.13 26.04 30.21
N VAL A 127 55.66 26.27 28.99
CA VAL A 127 56.48 26.73 27.86
C VAL A 127 55.78 27.87 27.12
N TYR A 128 56.49 28.96 26.86
CA TYR A 128 56.00 30.11 26.13
C TYR A 128 56.87 30.40 24.89
N PHE A 129 56.23 30.44 23.72
CA PHE A 129 56.84 30.90 22.48
C PHE A 129 56.30 32.28 22.14
N SER A 130 57.17 33.29 22.09
CA SER A 130 56.79 34.70 21.92
C SER A 130 57.51 35.31 20.72
N ASN A 131 56.80 35.51 19.60
CA ASN A 131 57.39 36.01 18.36
C ASN A 131 58.64 35.21 17.93
N SER A 132 58.63 33.89 18.15
CA SER A 132 59.76 33.03 17.80
C SER A 132 59.79 32.71 16.31
N GLN A 133 58.62 32.46 15.70
CA GLN A 133 58.46 32.23 14.24
C GLN A 133 59.48 31.24 13.61
N ASN A 134 60.04 30.32 14.40
CA ASN A 134 61.09 29.42 13.95
C ASN A 134 60.57 27.97 13.85
N ASP A 135 60.68 27.36 12.67
CA ASP A 135 60.18 26.00 12.40
C ASP A 135 60.97 24.89 13.11
N LYS A 136 62.15 25.21 13.66
CA LYS A 136 62.98 24.28 14.42
C LYS A 136 62.54 24.12 15.88
N ASN A 137 61.59 24.93 16.36
CA ASN A 137 61.04 24.80 17.70
C ASN A 137 60.35 23.46 17.88
N ASN A 138 60.85 22.62 18.78
CA ASN A 138 60.21 21.35 19.06
C ASN A 138 60.31 20.88 20.52
N LEU A 139 59.26 20.19 20.97
CA LEU A 139 59.25 19.45 22.23
C LEU A 139 58.90 17.99 21.93
N LYS A 140 59.69 17.05 22.41
CA LYS A 140 59.51 15.61 22.21
C LYS A 140 59.56 14.88 23.54
N ASP A 141 58.58 14.03 23.84
CA ASP A 141 58.55 13.19 25.06
C ASP A 141 58.65 13.99 26.38
N VAL A 142 58.13 15.22 26.40
CA VAL A 142 58.18 16.13 27.57
C VAL A 142 56.92 16.02 28.42
N VAL A 143 57.08 16.00 29.75
CA VAL A 143 55.97 16.08 30.71
C VAL A 143 55.90 17.47 31.34
N ILE A 144 54.75 18.15 31.23
CA ILE A 144 54.47 19.46 31.82
C ILE A 144 53.35 19.29 32.85
N THR A 145 53.58 19.70 34.09
CA THR A 145 52.58 19.58 35.16
C THR A 145 52.73 20.68 36.21
N SER A 146 51.72 20.86 37.06
CA SER A 146 51.78 21.85 38.12
C SER A 146 52.82 21.48 39.17
N SER A 147 53.51 22.49 39.69
CA SER A 147 54.31 22.37 40.91
C SER A 147 53.43 22.36 42.17
N GLU A 148 52.15 22.72 42.07
CA GLU A 148 51.21 22.78 43.18
C GLU A 148 50.14 21.69 43.05
N ASN A 149 49.86 20.98 44.15
CA ASN A 149 48.92 19.85 44.14
C ASN A 149 47.46 20.28 43.86
N SER A 150 47.07 21.49 44.23
CA SER A 150 45.69 22.00 44.15
C SER A 150 45.45 23.06 43.08
N THR A 151 46.52 23.70 42.58
CA THR A 151 46.41 24.85 41.67
C THR A 151 46.93 24.45 40.30
N PRO A 152 46.09 24.46 39.25
CA PRO A 152 46.56 24.19 37.91
C PRO A 152 47.37 25.36 37.35
N LEU A 153 48.38 25.07 36.51
CA LEU A 153 49.03 26.11 35.68
C LEU A 153 48.01 26.80 34.78
N ILE A 154 48.26 28.04 34.39
CA ILE A 154 47.40 28.76 33.44
C ILE A 154 47.50 28.11 32.06
N ASN A 155 48.72 27.97 31.53
CA ASN A 155 48.97 27.37 30.22
C ASN A 155 50.06 26.31 30.30
N GLY A 156 49.81 25.12 29.74
CA GLY A 156 50.85 24.13 29.51
C GLY A 156 51.86 24.66 28.48
N ILE A 157 51.32 25.03 27.32
CA ILE A 157 52.07 25.58 26.19
C ILE A 157 51.31 26.79 25.66
N LYS A 158 51.99 27.92 25.57
CA LYS A 158 51.48 29.15 24.98
C LYS A 158 52.33 29.55 23.78
N ALA A 159 51.69 29.94 22.68
CA ALA A 159 52.37 30.47 21.51
C ALA A 159 51.68 31.76 21.04
N ASP A 160 52.42 32.85 21.00
CA ASP A 160 52.02 34.11 20.39
C ASP A 160 52.95 34.36 19.19
N LYS A 161 52.37 34.53 18.00
CA LYS A 161 53.11 34.72 16.73
C LYS A 161 54.28 33.76 16.54
N SER A 162 54.04 32.46 16.65
CA SER A 162 55.11 31.45 16.70
C SER A 162 54.77 30.15 15.95
N ILE A 163 55.81 29.41 15.56
CA ILE A 163 55.71 28.08 14.93
C ILE A 163 56.30 27.06 15.90
N VAL A 164 55.58 25.98 16.20
CA VAL A 164 55.97 24.98 17.21
C VAL A 164 55.57 23.55 16.79
N ALA A 165 56.48 22.58 16.95
CA ALA A 165 56.19 21.16 16.79
C ALA A 165 56.24 20.39 18.13
N LEU A 166 55.20 19.64 18.46
CA LEU A 166 55.06 18.87 19.69
C LEU A 166 54.92 17.38 19.35
N LYS A 167 55.76 16.52 19.91
CA LYS A 167 55.73 15.08 19.67
C LYS A 167 55.65 14.32 21.00
N ASN A 168 54.54 13.60 21.21
CA ASN A 168 54.29 12.83 22.44
C ASN A 168 54.48 13.65 23.73
N VAL A 169 53.97 14.89 23.72
CA VAL A 169 54.00 15.77 24.90
C VAL A 169 52.82 15.46 25.81
N LYS A 170 53.06 15.47 27.13
CA LYS A 170 52.02 15.29 28.15
C LYS A 170 51.86 16.56 28.97
N VAL A 171 50.65 17.11 29.00
CA VAL A 171 50.28 18.23 29.88
C VAL A 171 49.23 17.75 30.88
N THR A 172 49.48 17.93 32.16
CA THR A 172 48.53 17.62 33.25
C THR A 172 48.39 18.79 34.21
N GLN A 173 47.25 18.90 34.90
CA GLN A 173 47.00 19.95 35.89
C GLN A 173 47.19 21.37 35.33
N ALA A 174 46.64 21.64 34.13
CA ALA A 174 46.62 22.97 33.54
C ALA A 174 45.19 23.50 33.38
N THR A 175 45.03 24.81 33.26
CA THR A 175 43.78 25.47 32.90
C THR A 175 43.60 25.33 31.38
N ALA A 176 44.61 25.70 30.59
CA ALA A 176 44.68 25.40 29.17
C ALA A 176 45.88 24.50 28.82
N GLY A 177 45.67 23.51 27.95
CA GLY A 177 46.72 22.61 27.49
C GLY A 177 47.63 23.31 26.48
N ILE A 178 47.01 23.79 25.40
CA ILE A 178 47.66 24.60 24.37
C ILE A 178 46.84 25.88 24.14
N PHE A 179 47.51 27.02 24.12
CA PHE A 179 46.94 28.31 23.74
C PHE A 179 47.75 28.93 22.60
N ALA A 180 47.18 28.97 21.39
CA ALA A 180 47.78 29.59 20.21
C ALA A 180 47.07 30.90 19.87
N ASN A 181 47.83 31.98 19.74
CA ASN A 181 47.31 33.31 19.45
C ASN A 181 48.21 34.06 18.46
N ASP A 182 47.67 35.13 17.88
CA ASP A 182 48.33 35.99 16.89
C ASP A 182 49.01 35.19 15.75
N HIS A 183 48.21 34.52 14.92
CA HIS A 183 48.70 33.79 13.73
C HIS A 183 49.76 32.72 14.02
N SER A 184 49.68 32.08 15.19
CA SER A 184 50.59 30.99 15.56
C SER A 184 50.24 29.68 14.85
N THR A 185 51.25 28.85 14.56
CA THR A 185 51.06 27.49 14.02
C THR A 185 51.66 26.46 14.99
N ILE A 186 50.83 25.57 15.52
CA ILE A 186 51.28 24.48 16.40
C ILE A 186 50.92 23.13 15.78
N THR A 187 51.90 22.26 15.59
CA THR A 187 51.68 20.87 15.13
C THR A 187 51.92 19.89 16.26
N VAL A 188 50.98 18.99 16.52
CA VAL A 188 51.03 17.98 17.59
C VAL A 188 50.96 16.59 16.97
N SER A 189 51.87 15.70 17.37
CA SER A 189 51.94 14.30 16.96
C SER A 189 51.94 13.39 18.19
N GLY A 190 50.79 12.82 18.53
CA GLY A 190 50.56 12.07 19.77
C GLY A 190 50.55 12.95 21.02
N GLY A 191 50.53 12.30 22.18
CA GLY A 191 50.54 12.98 23.48
C GLY A 191 49.16 13.08 24.15
N SER A 192 49.14 13.60 25.37
CA SER A 192 47.92 13.69 26.19
C SER A 192 47.82 15.01 26.94
N PHE A 193 46.67 15.66 26.85
CA PHE A 193 46.38 16.95 27.49
C PHE A 193 45.20 16.76 28.43
N ASN A 194 45.48 16.58 29.73
CA ASN A 194 44.46 16.43 30.77
C ASN A 194 44.41 17.71 31.61
N VAL A 195 43.42 18.55 31.32
CA VAL A 195 43.34 19.93 31.81
C VAL A 195 41.96 20.22 32.40
N ARG A 196 41.88 21.33 33.14
CA ARG A 196 40.70 21.74 33.87
C ARG A 196 39.73 22.51 32.98
N GLU A 197 40.19 23.55 32.29
CA GLU A 197 39.35 24.40 31.44
C GLU A 197 39.52 24.01 29.96
N VAL A 198 39.96 24.90 29.06
CA VAL A 198 39.99 24.59 27.62
C VAL A 198 41.15 23.66 27.26
N GLY A 199 40.88 22.53 26.62
CA GLY A 199 41.92 21.59 26.17
C GLY A 199 42.94 22.24 25.25
N ILE A 200 42.47 22.66 24.08
CA ILE A 200 43.26 23.24 22.98
C ILE A 200 42.51 24.48 22.48
N ASN A 201 43.17 25.63 22.44
CA ASN A 201 42.56 26.91 22.08
C ASN A 201 43.34 27.62 20.96
N ALA A 202 42.68 27.87 19.84
CA ALA A 202 43.21 28.65 18.70
C ALA A 202 42.47 29.98 18.58
N GLN A 203 43.20 31.09 18.63
CA GLN A 203 42.67 32.45 18.57
C GLN A 203 43.42 33.33 17.55
N THR A 204 42.76 34.39 17.10
CA THR A 204 43.35 35.47 16.30
C THR A 204 44.15 34.94 15.09
N GLY A 205 43.51 34.14 14.23
CA GLY A 205 44.14 33.65 13.00
C GLY A 205 45.12 32.49 13.18
N SER A 206 45.15 31.85 14.35
CA SER A 206 46.10 30.77 14.64
C SER A 206 45.62 29.40 14.15
N THR A 207 46.56 28.53 13.78
CA THR A 207 46.30 27.16 13.32
C THR A 207 46.91 26.13 14.27
N ILE A 208 46.12 25.16 14.72
CA ILE A 208 46.61 24.01 15.49
C ILE A 208 46.31 22.72 14.74
N ILE A 209 47.31 21.89 14.50
CA ILE A 209 47.18 20.59 13.81
C ILE A 209 47.47 19.48 14.81
N LEU A 210 46.53 18.56 15.02
CA LEU A 210 46.59 17.47 15.98
C LEU A 210 46.56 16.12 15.26
N ASN A 211 47.53 15.25 15.52
CA ASN A 211 47.57 13.89 14.98
C ASN A 211 47.58 12.88 16.12
N ASN A 212 46.49 12.12 16.27
CA ASN A 212 46.31 11.06 17.28
C ASN A 212 46.59 11.53 18.73
N ALA A 213 46.11 12.72 19.09
CA ALA A 213 46.24 13.27 20.44
C ALA A 213 45.05 12.89 21.33
N LYS A 214 45.27 12.75 22.63
CA LYS A 214 44.20 12.56 23.64
C LYS A 214 43.98 13.85 24.42
N ILE A 215 42.80 14.44 24.28
CA ILE A 215 42.42 15.68 24.97
C ILE A 215 41.35 15.34 26.01
N THR A 216 41.51 15.86 27.22
CA THR A 216 40.54 15.74 28.31
C THR A 216 40.42 17.08 29.01
N SER A 217 39.22 17.67 28.98
CA SER A 217 38.83 18.89 29.69
C SER A 217 37.80 18.54 30.76
N SER A 218 38.07 18.87 32.03
CA SER A 218 37.18 18.49 33.14
C SER A 218 36.02 19.45 33.40
N ASN A 219 36.13 20.73 33.03
CA ASN A 219 35.12 21.77 33.33
C ASN A 219 34.61 22.53 32.10
N ASN A 220 35.27 22.42 30.95
CA ASN A 220 35.02 23.31 29.83
C ASN A 220 35.10 22.57 28.48
N ASN A 221 35.50 23.28 27.42
CA ASN A 221 35.57 22.79 26.06
C ASN A 221 36.85 21.97 25.78
N GLY A 222 36.73 20.97 24.91
CA GLY A 222 37.86 20.18 24.44
C GLY A 222 38.74 20.98 23.47
N LEU A 223 38.22 21.23 22.27
CA LEU A 223 38.85 22.07 21.24
C LEU A 223 38.02 23.35 21.07
N LEU A 224 38.68 24.51 21.07
CA LEU A 224 38.06 25.82 20.86
C LEU A 224 38.78 26.58 19.74
N ALA A 225 38.09 26.80 18.62
CA ALA A 225 38.51 27.72 17.57
C ALA A 225 37.68 29.00 17.68
N ASN A 226 38.32 30.12 18.04
CA ASN A 226 37.63 31.40 18.26
C ASN A 226 38.20 32.50 17.37
N GLY A 227 37.32 33.11 16.57
CA GLY A 227 37.64 34.24 15.71
C GLY A 227 37.97 33.82 14.28
N SER A 228 37.74 34.76 13.35
CA SER A 228 38.02 34.57 11.93
C SER A 228 39.48 34.19 11.68
N GLY A 229 39.69 33.18 10.84
CA GLY A 229 41.01 32.66 10.48
C GLY A 229 41.61 31.69 11.52
N SER A 230 41.02 31.54 12.70
CA SER A 230 41.46 30.53 13.68
C SER A 230 41.00 29.13 13.25
N GLU A 231 41.91 28.17 13.19
CA GLU A 231 41.66 26.83 12.66
C GLU A 231 42.25 25.73 13.56
N ILE A 232 41.49 24.66 13.80
CA ILE A 232 41.99 23.44 14.42
C ILE A 232 41.76 22.27 13.48
N LYS A 233 42.82 21.52 13.15
CA LYS A 233 42.76 20.27 12.39
C LYS A 233 43.06 19.08 13.29
N MET A 234 42.27 18.02 13.24
CA MET A 234 42.53 16.81 14.04
C MET A 234 42.34 15.53 13.23
N THR A 235 43.37 14.70 13.13
CA THR A 235 43.29 13.36 12.50
C THR A 235 43.51 12.28 13.56
N GLY A 236 42.50 11.44 13.79
CA GLY A 236 42.51 10.43 14.83
C GLY A 236 42.53 11.00 16.26
N GLY A 237 42.50 10.12 17.25
CA GLY A 237 42.55 10.47 18.67
C GLY A 237 41.19 10.69 19.29
N SER A 238 41.17 11.25 20.50
CA SER A 238 39.95 11.38 21.29
C SER A 238 39.87 12.70 22.04
N VAL A 239 38.67 13.30 22.08
CA VAL A 239 38.38 14.51 22.85
C VAL A 239 37.29 14.21 23.87
N THR A 240 37.63 14.34 25.15
CA THR A 240 36.67 14.29 26.26
C THR A 240 36.49 15.68 26.84
N ALA A 241 35.26 16.18 26.93
CA ALA A 241 34.98 17.53 27.43
C ALA A 241 33.77 17.55 28.38
N ASN A 242 33.70 18.56 29.25
CA ASN A 242 32.55 18.75 30.13
C ASN A 242 31.43 19.55 29.44
N GLN A 243 31.79 20.58 28.67
CA GLN A 243 30.85 21.45 27.99
C GLN A 243 30.72 21.10 26.51
N THR A 244 31.68 21.43 25.66
CA THR A 244 31.63 21.08 24.22
C THR A 244 32.91 20.41 23.78
N ALA A 245 32.85 19.24 23.13
CA ALA A 245 34.07 18.58 22.67
C ALA A 245 34.75 19.37 21.55
N LEU A 246 33.98 19.80 20.53
CA LEU A 246 34.46 20.67 19.45
C LEU A 246 33.64 21.96 19.39
N TYR A 247 34.26 23.11 19.64
CA TYR A 247 33.55 24.39 19.65
C TYR A 247 34.17 25.42 18.70
N ALA A 248 33.46 25.73 17.62
CA ALA A 248 33.84 26.74 16.64
C ALA A 248 32.96 27.99 16.84
N ILE A 249 33.57 29.13 17.15
CA ILE A 249 32.85 30.37 17.45
C ILE A 249 33.45 31.59 16.75
N ASN A 250 32.61 32.59 16.49
CA ASN A 250 33.01 33.89 15.93
C ASN A 250 33.82 33.77 14.61
N GLY A 251 33.49 32.81 13.74
CA GLY A 251 34.21 32.57 12.48
C GLY A 251 35.37 31.58 12.55
N GLY A 252 35.54 30.90 13.69
CA GLY A 252 36.53 29.83 13.86
C GLY A 252 36.18 28.57 13.08
N GLN A 253 37.18 27.76 12.75
CA GLN A 253 37.01 26.54 11.96
C GLN A 253 37.63 25.33 12.64
N ILE A 254 36.92 24.21 12.61
CA ILE A 254 37.43 22.92 13.08
C ILE A 254 37.24 21.88 11.98
N ASP A 255 38.30 21.18 11.61
CA ASP A 255 38.29 20.12 10.60
C ASP A 255 38.87 18.84 11.21
N THR A 256 38.09 17.77 11.27
CA THR A 256 38.51 16.52 11.92
C THR A 256 38.31 15.30 11.03
N THR A 257 39.14 14.27 11.21
CA THR A 257 39.03 12.98 10.52
C THR A 257 39.15 11.84 11.53
N ASP A 258 38.21 10.90 11.54
CA ASP A 258 38.22 9.67 12.36
C ASP A 258 38.41 9.92 13.87
N VAL A 259 37.59 10.79 14.46
CA VAL A 259 37.71 11.21 15.87
C VAL A 259 36.63 10.62 16.77
N ALA A 260 37.03 10.31 18.01
CA ALA A 260 36.11 9.93 19.09
C ALA A 260 35.87 11.11 20.05
N LEU A 261 34.61 11.53 20.17
CA LEU A 261 34.16 12.60 21.04
C LEU A 261 33.37 12.02 22.21
N THR A 262 33.63 12.50 23.41
CA THR A 262 32.89 12.09 24.60
C THR A 262 32.59 13.31 25.45
N THR A 263 31.38 13.40 26.00
CA THR A 263 31.09 14.41 27.03
C THR A 263 30.78 13.78 28.39
N ASN A 264 30.57 14.61 29.40
CA ASN A 264 30.23 14.17 30.77
C ASN A 264 28.74 13.82 30.95
N GLY A 265 27.99 13.66 29.86
CA GLY A 265 26.54 13.45 29.89
C GLY A 265 25.71 14.72 30.07
N LYS A 266 26.34 15.90 30.09
CA LYS A 266 25.69 17.23 30.21
C LYS A 266 26.06 18.21 29.08
N GLY A 267 27.13 17.89 28.35
CA GLY A 267 27.69 18.73 27.29
C GLY A 267 27.32 18.28 25.87
N SER A 268 27.76 19.06 24.89
CA SER A 268 27.55 18.84 23.46
C SER A 268 28.76 18.21 22.76
N GLY A 269 28.54 17.38 21.75
CA GLY A 269 29.61 16.80 20.94
C GLY A 269 30.35 17.86 20.13
N ALA A 270 29.68 18.48 19.17
CA ALA A 270 30.25 19.55 18.35
C ALA A 270 29.25 20.70 18.14
N VAL A 271 29.70 21.94 18.28
CA VAL A 271 28.87 23.13 18.11
C VAL A 271 29.57 24.18 17.24
N ALA A 272 28.89 24.64 16.20
CA ALA A 272 29.27 25.80 15.40
C ALA A 272 28.34 26.98 15.73
N LEU A 273 28.87 28.03 16.37
CA LEU A 273 28.10 29.18 16.82
C LEU A 273 28.53 30.46 16.10
N GLY A 274 27.56 31.11 15.45
CA GLY A 274 27.73 32.38 14.77
C GLY A 274 28.16 32.24 13.31
N SER A 275 27.89 33.30 12.54
CA SER A 275 28.20 33.36 11.11
C SER A 275 29.69 33.13 10.83
N GLY A 276 29.97 32.26 9.86
CA GLY A 276 31.32 31.89 9.44
C GLY A 276 31.99 30.82 10.31
N SER A 277 31.36 30.40 11.42
CA SER A 277 31.86 29.27 12.23
C SER A 277 31.55 27.95 11.54
N ILE A 278 32.57 27.12 11.30
CA ILE A 278 32.44 25.89 10.50
C ILE A 278 33.07 24.70 11.22
N ILE A 279 32.36 23.56 11.24
CA ILE A 279 32.92 22.27 11.66
C ILE A 279 32.77 21.27 10.52
N LYS A 280 33.86 20.59 10.15
CA LYS A 280 33.87 19.50 9.16
C LYS A 280 34.34 18.20 9.82
N LEU A 281 33.51 17.18 9.73
CA LEU A 281 33.76 15.85 10.29
C LEU A 281 33.87 14.85 9.13
N HIS A 282 35.10 14.46 8.81
CA HIS A 282 35.44 13.49 7.76
C HIS A 282 35.61 12.09 8.35
N GLY A 283 35.43 11.06 7.52
CA GLY A 283 35.50 9.67 7.94
C GLY A 283 34.44 9.35 8.98
N HIS A 284 34.80 8.52 9.97
CA HIS A 284 33.89 8.07 11.01
C HIS A 284 34.03 8.90 12.29
N THR A 285 32.98 9.61 12.67
CA THR A 285 32.92 10.33 13.95
C THR A 285 31.95 9.65 14.92
N THR A 286 32.44 9.32 16.11
CA THR A 286 31.62 8.82 17.22
C THR A 286 31.48 9.88 18.29
N ILE A 287 30.26 10.18 18.72
CA ILE A 287 29.93 11.08 19.83
C ILE A 287 29.20 10.28 20.89
N ASP A 288 29.83 10.11 22.06
CA ASP A 288 29.30 9.29 23.13
C ASP A 288 29.00 10.10 24.40
N ASN A 289 28.03 9.61 25.18
CA ASN A 289 27.61 10.15 26.47
C ASN A 289 27.34 11.66 26.43
N THR A 290 26.54 12.12 25.46
CA THR A 290 26.24 13.55 25.24
C THR A 290 24.76 13.88 25.48
N VAL A 291 24.46 15.13 25.84
CA VAL A 291 23.07 15.66 25.80
C VAL A 291 22.71 16.06 24.38
N ASN A 292 23.64 16.71 23.68
CA ASN A 292 23.43 17.28 22.35
C ASN A 292 24.55 16.82 21.41
N GLY A 293 24.25 16.03 20.37
CA GLY A 293 25.27 15.52 19.46
C GLY A 293 25.95 16.62 18.63
N LEU A 294 25.26 17.11 17.60
CA LEU A 294 25.72 18.19 16.73
C LEU A 294 24.79 19.41 16.84
N GLY A 295 25.36 20.62 16.92
CA GLY A 295 24.61 21.88 17.04
C GLY A 295 25.11 22.99 16.11
N ALA A 296 24.23 23.62 15.33
CA ALA A 296 24.56 24.79 14.54
C ALA A 296 23.62 25.96 14.85
N VAL A 297 24.18 27.13 15.21
CA VAL A 297 23.40 28.26 15.74
C VAL A 297 23.89 29.58 15.16
N GLY A 298 22.97 30.53 14.92
CA GLY A 298 23.29 31.89 14.49
C GLY A 298 24.08 31.97 13.18
N GLY A 299 23.86 31.04 12.23
CA GLY A 299 24.59 30.98 10.96
C GLY A 299 25.80 30.05 10.95
N GLY A 300 25.99 29.24 12.00
CA GLY A 300 27.02 28.20 12.04
C GLY A 300 26.74 27.06 11.06
N LYS A 301 27.80 26.36 10.63
CA LYS A 301 27.66 25.25 9.67
C LYS A 301 28.43 24.00 10.10
N ILE A 302 27.79 22.83 10.00
CA ILE A 302 28.44 21.53 10.25
C ILE A 302 28.24 20.60 9.05
N THR A 303 29.30 19.93 8.63
CA THR A 303 29.21 18.81 7.67
C THR A 303 29.79 17.54 8.28
N SER A 304 29.10 16.41 8.12
CA SER A 304 29.58 15.10 8.59
C SER A 304 29.44 14.04 7.49
N GLU A 305 30.43 13.14 7.39
CA GLU A 305 30.37 11.95 6.52
C GLU A 305 29.66 10.79 7.23
N GLU A 306 30.37 9.98 8.03
CA GLU A 306 29.77 8.94 8.86
C GLU A 306 29.67 9.39 10.31
N LEU A 307 28.47 9.31 10.89
CA LEU A 307 28.18 9.81 12.22
C LEU A 307 27.50 8.75 13.09
N THR A 308 28.03 8.58 14.30
CA THR A 308 27.34 7.85 15.38
C THR A 308 27.19 8.76 16.59
N VAL A 309 25.95 9.00 17.03
CA VAL A 309 25.65 9.76 18.25
C VAL A 309 24.95 8.86 19.24
N ILE A 310 25.50 8.75 20.45
CA ILE A 310 24.92 8.00 21.56
C ILE A 310 24.61 8.99 22.68
N GLY A 311 23.32 9.22 22.92
CA GLY A 311 22.86 10.07 24.00
C GLY A 311 23.24 9.52 25.36
N SER A 312 23.46 10.41 26.33
CA SER A 312 23.71 10.04 27.72
C SER A 312 22.51 9.32 28.35
N LYS A 313 22.72 8.64 29.48
CA LYS A 313 21.62 7.98 30.22
C LYS A 313 20.52 9.00 30.50
N ALA A 314 19.26 8.60 30.32
CA ALA A 314 18.10 9.43 30.62
C ALA A 314 18.20 9.98 32.05
N ILE A 315 18.24 11.30 32.17
CA ILE A 315 18.29 11.95 33.48
C ILE A 315 16.88 12.41 33.79
N ASN A 316 16.20 11.72 34.72
CA ASN A 316 14.89 12.12 35.27
C ASN A 316 14.94 13.45 36.07
N SER A 317 15.91 14.34 35.83
CA SER A 317 16.20 15.49 36.71
C SER A 317 15.91 16.86 36.10
N ASP A 318 15.42 16.95 34.87
CA ASP A 318 14.92 18.22 34.33
C ASP A 318 13.92 17.95 33.17
N PRO A 319 12.61 18.14 33.37
CA PRO A 319 11.62 17.95 32.32
C PRO A 319 11.76 18.93 31.15
N ASP A 320 12.57 20.00 31.28
CA ASP A 320 12.74 21.02 30.25
C ASP A 320 14.02 20.81 29.40
N ARG A 321 14.82 19.77 29.66
CA ARG A 321 16.10 19.56 28.98
C ARG A 321 16.10 18.31 28.11
N GLU A 322 15.55 18.45 26.91
CA GLU A 322 15.50 17.39 25.89
C GLU A 322 16.89 17.08 25.32
N ARG A 323 17.22 15.79 25.18
CA ARG A 323 18.46 15.34 24.53
C ARG A 323 18.28 15.31 23.02
N SER A 324 19.04 16.13 22.31
CA SER A 324 19.01 16.20 20.84
C SER A 324 20.17 15.44 20.19
N GLY A 325 19.88 14.62 19.19
CA GLY A 325 20.92 14.03 18.34
C GLY A 325 21.61 15.08 17.49
N VAL A 326 20.84 15.81 16.70
CA VAL A 326 21.29 16.92 15.85
C VAL A 326 20.30 18.06 15.95
N TRP A 327 20.79 19.28 16.18
CA TRP A 327 19.93 20.44 16.33
C TRP A 327 20.47 21.67 15.60
N THR A 328 19.56 22.49 15.09
CA THR A 328 19.88 23.77 14.45
C THR A 328 18.93 24.86 14.91
N ALA A 329 19.44 26.07 15.11
CA ALA A 329 18.66 27.22 15.53
C ALA A 329 19.11 28.49 14.80
N ASP A 330 18.17 29.42 14.60
CA ASP A 330 18.33 30.68 13.88
C ASP A 330 18.61 30.55 12.37
N ALA A 331 18.24 31.60 11.64
CA ALA A 331 18.37 31.66 10.19
C ALA A 331 19.83 31.52 9.73
N GLY A 332 20.04 30.71 8.69
CA GLY A 332 21.34 30.47 8.08
C GLY A 332 22.18 29.38 8.75
N SER A 333 21.73 28.82 9.86
CA SER A 333 22.36 27.65 10.49
C SER A 333 22.06 26.38 9.67
N GLU A 334 23.10 25.59 9.38
CA GLU A 334 23.00 24.44 8.49
C GLU A 334 23.79 23.23 9.00
N ILE A 335 23.18 22.05 8.98
CA ILE A 335 23.88 20.77 9.20
C ILE A 335 23.63 19.82 8.02
N HIS A 336 24.71 19.37 7.37
CA HIS A 336 24.64 18.41 6.27
C HIS A 336 25.33 17.09 6.65
N LEU A 337 24.56 16.02 6.70
CA LEU A 337 25.00 14.66 6.99
C LEU A 337 25.01 13.87 5.67
N THR A 338 26.20 13.64 5.13
CA THR A 338 26.37 13.16 3.75
C THR A 338 26.48 11.65 3.63
N GLY A 339 26.90 10.95 4.69
CA GLY A 339 26.98 9.50 4.76
C GLY A 339 25.97 8.91 5.76
N LYS A 340 26.25 7.68 6.19
CA LYS A 340 25.37 6.96 7.12
C LYS A 340 25.43 7.58 8.51
N THR A 341 24.26 7.92 9.03
CA THR A 341 24.09 8.47 10.38
C THR A 341 23.31 7.51 11.27
N THR A 342 23.84 7.21 12.46
CA THR A 342 23.17 6.44 13.51
C THR A 342 23.05 7.29 14.77
N ILE A 343 21.85 7.43 15.31
CA ILE A 343 21.57 8.19 16.53
C ILE A 343 20.78 7.32 17.49
N GLU A 344 21.23 7.20 18.73
CA GLU A 344 20.64 6.31 19.73
C GLU A 344 20.43 7.01 21.08
N ASN A 345 19.37 6.62 21.78
CA ASN A 345 19.07 7.06 23.15
C ASN A 345 18.93 8.59 23.29
N VAL A 346 18.17 9.20 22.37
CA VAL A 346 17.84 10.64 22.35
C VAL A 346 16.35 10.88 22.54
N ASP A 347 15.99 12.06 23.02
CA ASP A 347 14.59 12.48 23.16
C ASP A 347 14.10 13.13 21.87
N GLU A 348 14.99 13.87 21.21
CA GLU A 348 14.80 14.39 19.86
C GLU A 348 15.91 13.89 18.93
N GLY A 349 15.53 13.26 17.82
CA GLY A 349 16.50 12.82 16.81
C GLY A 349 17.12 14.03 16.11
N PHE A 350 16.29 14.72 15.33
CA PHE A 350 16.60 16.00 14.67
C PHE A 350 15.67 17.10 15.15
N TYR A 351 16.23 18.28 15.41
CA TYR A 351 15.51 19.50 15.78
C TYR A 351 15.96 20.68 14.92
N ALA A 352 15.07 21.24 14.10
CA ALA A 352 15.37 22.44 13.31
C ALA A 352 14.43 23.58 13.71
N ASP A 353 15.00 24.70 14.12
CA ASP A 353 14.26 25.86 14.61
C ASP A 353 14.73 27.20 13.99
N GLY A 354 13.85 28.19 13.97
CA GLY A 354 14.17 29.58 13.63
C GLY A 354 14.64 29.84 12.19
N GLY A 355 14.21 29.04 11.20
CA GLY A 355 14.63 29.19 9.81
C GLY A 355 15.94 28.49 9.45
N SER A 356 16.34 27.52 10.27
CA SER A 356 17.54 26.71 10.08
C SER A 356 17.29 25.47 9.19
N LYS A 357 18.37 24.79 8.77
CA LYS A 357 18.29 23.66 7.84
C LYS A 357 19.10 22.44 8.29
N ILE A 358 18.48 21.25 8.21
CA ILE A 358 19.16 19.95 8.36
C ILE A 358 18.98 19.14 7.07
N VAL A 359 20.05 18.57 6.54
CA VAL A 359 20.03 17.65 5.39
C VAL A 359 20.71 16.35 5.80
N SER A 360 20.11 15.21 5.48
CA SER A 360 20.68 13.89 5.78
C SER A 360 20.60 12.92 4.61
N GLY A 361 21.61 12.05 4.52
CA GLY A 361 21.61 10.83 3.71
C GLY A 361 20.90 9.68 4.41
N ASP A 362 21.55 8.50 4.47
CA ASP A 362 21.00 7.34 5.17
C ASP A 362 20.99 7.57 6.69
N LEU A 363 19.84 7.32 7.30
CA LEU A 363 19.55 7.72 8.67
C LEU A 363 18.90 6.57 9.45
N THR A 364 19.43 6.28 10.63
CA THR A 364 18.78 5.41 11.62
C THR A 364 18.78 6.10 12.97
N ILE A 365 17.58 6.37 13.51
CA ILE A 365 17.40 7.01 14.81
C ILE A 365 16.55 6.10 15.70
N THR A 366 17.06 5.81 16.89
CA THR A 366 16.33 5.11 17.95
C THR A 366 16.14 6.03 19.15
N GLY A 367 14.89 6.31 19.47
CA GLY A 367 14.51 7.14 20.62
C GLY A 367 14.81 6.48 21.96
N SER A 368 14.86 7.31 22.99
CA SER A 368 15.06 6.90 24.37
C SER A 368 13.79 6.28 24.99
N GLU A 369 13.89 5.90 26.26
CA GLU A 369 12.74 5.48 27.08
C GLU A 369 11.98 6.66 27.71
N SER A 370 12.37 7.92 27.44
CA SER A 370 11.65 9.08 27.93
C SER A 370 10.24 9.19 27.33
N GLU A 371 9.38 9.94 28.00
CA GLU A 371 8.10 10.36 27.45
C GLU A 371 8.27 11.60 26.55
N LYS A 372 7.31 11.86 25.66
CA LYS A 372 7.25 13.06 24.79
C LYS A 372 8.42 13.20 23.81
N THR A 373 8.89 12.08 23.27
CA THR A 373 10.03 12.05 22.35
C THR A 373 9.60 12.26 20.89
N THR A 374 10.43 12.95 20.10
CA THR A 374 10.20 13.26 18.68
C THR A 374 11.35 12.74 17.81
N GLY A 375 11.05 11.98 16.76
CA GLY A 375 12.08 11.48 15.86
C GLY A 375 12.73 12.61 15.06
N VAL A 376 11.93 13.37 14.32
CA VAL A 376 12.38 14.51 13.51
C VAL A 376 11.38 15.64 13.65
N GLY A 377 11.82 16.78 14.18
CA GLY A 377 11.02 17.96 14.44
C GLY A 377 11.54 19.20 13.71
N ALA A 378 10.67 19.85 12.95
CA ALA A 378 10.91 21.18 12.38
C ALA A 378 9.91 22.17 12.97
N TYR A 379 10.41 23.27 13.50
CA TYR A 379 9.65 24.26 14.26
C TYR A 379 10.00 25.68 13.80
N GLU A 380 9.07 26.61 13.96
CA GLU A 380 9.18 28.00 13.52
C GLU A 380 9.29 28.23 11.99
N PRO A 381 9.01 29.46 11.52
CA PRO A 381 8.90 29.73 10.09
C PRO A 381 10.20 29.48 9.32
N ASN A 382 10.06 28.82 8.17
CA ASN A 382 11.14 28.52 7.21
C ASN A 382 12.17 27.47 7.66
N SER A 383 11.97 26.81 8.81
CA SER A 383 12.82 25.68 9.20
C SER A 383 12.59 24.49 8.26
N LEU A 384 13.67 23.85 7.84
CA LEU A 384 13.64 22.82 6.79
C LEU A 384 14.48 21.60 7.17
N ILE A 385 13.87 20.41 7.11
CA ILE A 385 14.58 19.14 7.21
C ILE A 385 14.41 18.35 5.93
N GLU A 386 15.52 17.96 5.29
CA GLU A 386 15.56 17.10 4.10
C GLU A 386 16.18 15.74 4.44
N LEU A 387 15.40 14.68 4.29
CA LEU A 387 15.76 13.29 4.48
C LEU A 387 15.92 12.63 3.10
N ASN A 388 17.15 12.64 2.57
CA ASN A 388 17.44 12.26 1.19
C ASN A 388 17.86 10.80 1.00
N GLY A 389 18.14 10.08 2.09
CA GLY A 389 18.45 8.65 2.07
C GLY A 389 17.41 7.80 2.80
N LYS A 390 17.74 6.52 2.95
CA LYS A 390 16.89 5.57 3.68
C LYS A 390 16.80 6.01 5.14
N THR A 391 15.59 6.29 5.59
CA THR A 391 15.32 6.72 6.97
C THR A 391 14.64 5.61 7.75
N ILE A 392 15.18 5.26 8.92
CA ILE A 392 14.56 4.37 9.92
C ILE A 392 14.41 5.15 11.23
N LEU A 393 13.17 5.34 11.67
CA LEU A 393 12.83 5.94 12.97
C LEU A 393 12.09 4.91 13.82
N GLN A 394 12.50 4.75 15.07
CA GLN A 394 11.85 3.84 16.02
C GLN A 394 11.93 4.36 17.46
N ASN A 395 11.00 3.91 18.31
CA ASN A 395 10.91 4.21 19.74
C ASN A 395 10.60 5.67 20.12
N PHE A 396 10.06 6.47 19.19
CA PHE A 396 9.60 7.83 19.47
C PHE A 396 8.10 7.89 19.73
N ASP A 397 7.65 8.80 20.58
CA ASP A 397 6.22 9.10 20.73
C ASP A 397 5.66 9.72 19.43
N VAL A 398 6.39 10.66 18.84
CA VAL A 398 6.08 11.30 17.55
C VAL A 398 7.16 10.96 16.52
N GLY A 399 6.78 10.47 15.33
CA GLY A 399 7.72 10.16 14.25
C GLY A 399 8.29 11.41 13.59
N LEU A 400 7.47 12.10 12.80
CA LEU A 400 7.81 13.37 12.15
C LEU A 400 6.85 14.48 12.63
N ALA A 401 7.38 15.64 12.97
CA ALA A 401 6.61 16.81 13.40
C ALA A 401 7.04 18.07 12.66
N ALA A 402 6.11 18.72 11.94
CA ALA A 402 6.32 20.03 11.34
C ALA A 402 5.30 21.02 11.92
N ALA A 403 5.77 22.13 12.48
CA ALA A 403 4.92 23.19 13.01
C ALA A 403 5.36 24.61 12.63
N ASN A 404 4.43 25.56 12.63
CA ASN A 404 4.67 27.00 12.44
C ASN A 404 5.34 27.37 11.10
N ASN A 405 4.76 26.98 9.95
CA ASN A 405 5.33 27.24 8.61
C ASN A 405 6.73 26.59 8.38
N SER A 406 6.99 25.46 9.00
CA SER A 406 8.19 24.63 8.76
C SER A 406 7.90 23.50 7.76
N THR A 407 8.95 22.85 7.27
CA THR A 407 8.82 21.79 6.26
C THR A 407 9.75 20.61 6.54
N ILE A 408 9.22 19.40 6.45
CA ILE A 408 10.00 18.16 6.40
C ILE A 408 9.78 17.51 5.03
N LYS A 409 10.87 17.18 4.33
CA LYS A 409 10.83 16.48 3.05
C LYS A 409 11.60 15.17 3.14
N MET A 410 10.99 14.07 2.76
CA MET A 410 11.66 12.79 2.57
C MET A 410 11.67 12.44 1.08
N ILE A 411 12.83 12.62 0.47
CA ILE A 411 13.04 12.43 -0.97
C ILE A 411 13.74 11.08 -1.18
N ASN A 412 12.99 9.98 -1.09
CA ASN A 412 13.53 8.67 -1.46
C ASN A 412 13.54 8.53 -2.99
N GLY A 413 14.73 8.49 -3.59
CA GLY A 413 14.92 8.43 -5.03
C GLY A 413 14.36 7.15 -5.67
N GLY A 414 13.19 7.23 -6.29
CA GLY A 414 12.65 6.20 -7.19
C GLY A 414 11.92 5.04 -6.51
N ILE A 415 10.95 4.45 -7.23
CA ILE A 415 10.01 3.41 -6.77
C ILE A 415 10.71 2.10 -6.34
N ASP A 416 11.92 1.84 -6.85
CA ASP A 416 12.68 0.61 -6.61
C ASP A 416 13.62 0.68 -5.39
N THR A 417 13.54 1.75 -4.57
CA THR A 417 14.34 1.88 -3.35
C THR A 417 13.69 1.20 -2.14
N VAL A 418 14.53 0.72 -1.22
CA VAL A 418 14.04 0.13 0.04
C VAL A 418 13.30 1.21 0.83
N ALA A 419 12.00 1.00 1.06
CA ALA A 419 11.14 1.97 1.72
C ALA A 419 11.71 2.42 3.09
N SER A 420 11.61 3.71 3.37
CA SER A 420 11.86 4.26 4.71
C SER A 420 10.84 3.70 5.69
N LYS A 421 11.23 3.53 6.95
CA LYS A 421 10.38 2.99 8.00
C LYS A 421 10.24 3.99 9.14
N ILE A 422 9.02 4.43 9.41
CA ILE A 422 8.70 5.32 10.52
C ILE A 422 7.81 4.54 11.49
N ALA A 423 8.37 4.10 12.60
CA ALA A 423 7.65 3.40 13.67
C ALA A 423 7.55 4.29 14.90
N ALA A 424 6.40 4.93 15.09
CA ALA A 424 6.11 5.77 16.24
C ALA A 424 5.21 5.02 17.24
N LYS A 425 5.31 5.36 18.52
CA LYS A 425 4.48 4.80 19.59
C LYS A 425 3.08 5.39 19.56
N LYS A 426 2.95 6.71 19.34
CA LYS A 426 1.67 7.43 19.47
C LYS A 426 1.26 8.11 18.16
N VAL A 427 2.10 8.97 17.59
CA VAL A 427 1.78 9.73 16.38
C VAL A 427 2.85 9.52 15.32
N ALA A 428 2.44 9.05 14.15
CA ALA A 428 3.39 8.85 13.07
C ALA A 428 3.84 10.19 12.45
N LEU A 429 2.89 10.96 11.91
CA LEU A 429 3.15 12.23 11.22
C LEU A 429 2.27 13.33 11.81
N SER A 430 2.85 14.48 12.16
CA SER A 430 2.16 15.58 12.82
C SER A 430 2.44 16.91 12.10
N ALA A 431 1.41 17.49 11.47
CA ALA A 431 1.49 18.76 10.76
C ALA A 431 0.58 19.79 11.44
N GLN A 432 1.19 20.75 12.14
CA GLN A 432 0.47 21.71 12.98
C GLN A 432 0.73 23.13 12.53
N ILE A 433 -0.24 24.04 12.65
CA ILE A 433 -0.04 25.49 12.44
C ILE A 433 0.75 25.76 11.14
N ASN A 434 0.25 25.22 10.01
CA ASN A 434 0.85 25.35 8.67
C ASN A 434 2.17 24.58 8.48
N GLY A 435 2.38 23.50 9.21
CA GLY A 435 3.47 22.57 8.95
C GLY A 435 3.25 21.79 7.66
N HIS A 436 4.35 21.52 6.93
CA HIS A 436 4.32 20.75 5.69
C HIS A 436 5.18 19.50 5.80
N ILE A 437 4.63 18.34 5.44
CA ILE A 437 5.36 17.07 5.38
C ILE A 437 5.19 16.43 4.00
N ASP A 438 6.29 16.32 3.27
CA ASP A 438 6.35 15.58 2.00
C ASP A 438 7.03 14.23 2.24
N LEU A 439 6.31 13.13 2.06
CA LEU A 439 6.80 11.77 2.30
C LEU A 439 6.62 10.89 1.06
N ALA A 440 7.70 10.31 0.58
CA ALA A 440 7.70 9.37 -0.54
C ALA A 440 8.31 8.01 -0.16
N ASN A 441 7.73 6.92 -0.67
CA ASN A 441 8.24 5.55 -0.53
C ASN A 441 8.53 5.18 0.94
N ALA A 442 7.50 5.16 1.78
CA ALA A 442 7.62 4.95 3.21
C ALA A 442 6.56 4.00 3.77
N SER A 443 6.97 3.17 4.73
CA SER A 443 6.08 2.42 5.61
C SER A 443 6.00 3.13 6.95
N VAL A 444 4.79 3.45 7.37
CA VAL A 444 4.50 4.24 8.55
C VAL A 444 3.61 3.41 9.48
N THR A 445 4.07 3.14 10.70
CA THR A 445 3.35 2.31 11.67
C THR A 445 3.23 3.03 13.00
N THR A 446 2.04 2.99 13.59
CA THR A 446 1.74 3.62 14.88
C THR A 446 0.56 2.93 15.56
N GLU A 447 0.47 3.05 16.88
CA GLU A 447 -0.64 2.47 17.63
C GLU A 447 -1.89 3.38 17.62
N VAL A 448 -1.70 4.70 17.73
CA VAL A 448 -2.79 5.64 18.07
C VAL A 448 -3.21 6.54 16.92
N VAL A 449 -2.30 7.33 16.33
CA VAL A 449 -2.64 8.27 15.25
C VAL A 449 -1.64 8.19 14.09
N GLY A 450 -2.14 7.92 12.89
CA GLY A 450 -1.37 7.97 11.65
C GLY A 450 -0.93 9.39 11.31
N LEU A 451 -1.90 10.22 10.94
CA LEU A 451 -1.72 11.60 10.50
C LEU A 451 -2.44 12.54 11.47
N HIS A 452 -1.71 13.44 12.10
CA HIS A 452 -2.26 14.43 13.01
C HIS A 452 -2.21 15.82 12.40
N PHE A 453 -3.35 16.50 12.39
CA PHE A 453 -3.50 17.88 11.97
C PHE A 453 -4.08 18.71 13.08
N MET A 454 -3.48 19.88 13.29
CA MET A 454 -4.03 20.84 14.22
C MET A 454 -3.81 22.27 13.75
N SER A 455 -4.88 23.07 13.80
CA SER A 455 -4.84 24.49 13.51
C SER A 455 -5.10 25.33 14.75
N PHE A 456 -4.44 26.50 14.80
CA PHE A 456 -4.63 27.52 15.83
C PHE A 456 -5.29 28.75 15.19
N SER A 457 -6.50 29.08 15.62
CA SER A 457 -7.22 30.26 15.12
C SER A 457 -6.83 31.52 15.89
N THR A 458 -6.49 32.59 15.17
CA THR A 458 -6.24 33.95 15.71
C THR A 458 -7.23 34.97 15.13
N GLU A 459 -7.30 36.19 15.68
CA GLU A 459 -8.16 37.28 15.16
C GLU A 459 -7.82 37.69 13.71
N ASN A 460 -6.56 37.51 13.28
CA ASN A 460 -6.06 37.86 11.95
C ASN A 460 -5.69 36.60 11.15
N LEU A 461 -6.70 35.85 10.69
CA LEU A 461 -6.48 34.75 9.74
C LEU A 461 -6.00 35.33 8.39
N GLN A 462 -4.71 35.17 8.09
CA GLN A 462 -4.28 35.16 6.69
C GLN A 462 -4.90 33.92 6.04
N LYS A 463 -5.91 34.16 5.19
CA LYS A 463 -6.82 33.16 4.60
C LYS A 463 -6.19 31.95 3.87
N ASN A 464 -4.87 31.83 3.74
CA ASN A 464 -4.21 30.93 2.78
C ASN A 464 -3.10 30.03 3.35
N GLN A 465 -2.90 29.94 4.67
CA GLN A 465 -1.92 29.00 5.22
C GLN A 465 -2.67 27.86 5.94
N SER A 466 -2.35 26.61 5.57
CA SER A 466 -2.93 25.40 6.14
C SER A 466 -1.87 24.31 6.17
N SER A 467 -1.94 23.43 7.16
CA SER A 467 -1.02 22.28 7.26
C SER A 467 -1.23 21.31 6.11
N GLU A 468 -0.16 20.69 5.62
CA GLU A 468 -0.24 19.77 4.48
C GLU A 468 0.61 18.53 4.72
N ILE A 469 0.06 17.36 4.43
CA ILE A 469 0.81 16.10 4.38
C ILE A 469 0.61 15.46 3.01
N ASN A 470 1.71 15.32 2.27
CA ASN A 470 1.77 14.74 0.93
C ASN A 470 2.40 13.35 1.00
N LEU A 471 1.64 12.31 0.68
CA LEU A 471 2.10 10.92 0.71
C LEU A 471 2.10 10.30 -0.68
N THR A 472 3.28 9.97 -1.20
CA THR A 472 3.44 9.24 -2.47
C THR A 472 4.01 7.84 -2.24
N ASN A 473 3.30 6.80 -2.68
CA ASN A 473 3.67 5.40 -2.45
C ASN A 473 3.95 5.10 -0.96
N ALA A 474 3.11 5.60 -0.07
CA ALA A 474 3.23 5.36 1.36
C ALA A 474 2.20 4.33 1.85
N ASP A 475 2.58 3.52 2.83
CA ASP A 475 1.69 2.59 3.52
C ASP A 475 1.60 2.97 5.00
N VAL A 476 0.46 3.55 5.40
CA VAL A 476 0.18 3.98 6.77
C VAL A 476 -0.70 2.94 7.45
N HIS A 477 -0.15 2.28 8.47
CA HIS A 477 -0.85 1.30 9.29
C HIS A 477 -1.03 1.81 10.72
N VAL A 478 -2.28 1.87 11.18
CA VAL A 478 -2.65 2.26 12.54
C VAL A 478 -3.36 1.09 13.21
N GLU A 479 -2.78 0.55 14.28
CA GLU A 479 -3.25 -0.71 14.87
C GLU A 479 -4.61 -0.60 15.59
N ASN A 480 -4.78 0.46 16.38
CA ASN A 480 -5.89 0.59 17.34
C ASN A 480 -6.60 1.95 17.32
N GLY A 481 -6.17 2.89 16.48
CA GLY A 481 -6.67 4.27 16.52
C GLY A 481 -7.02 4.88 15.16
N ALA A 482 -6.79 6.18 15.06
CA ALA A 482 -7.23 7.00 13.94
C ALA A 482 -6.15 7.07 12.84
N GLY A 483 -6.55 6.81 11.59
CA GLY A 483 -5.72 7.06 10.40
C GLY A 483 -5.37 8.53 10.28
N ILE A 484 -6.36 9.39 10.51
CA ILE A 484 -6.27 10.84 10.45
C ILE A 484 -7.01 11.41 11.67
N LEU A 485 -6.33 12.23 12.47
CA LEU A 485 -6.92 13.00 13.55
C LEU A 485 -6.87 14.49 13.21
N VAL A 486 -8.02 15.15 13.20
CA VAL A 486 -8.14 16.59 12.92
C VAL A 486 -8.62 17.34 14.15
N GLY A 487 -7.94 18.43 14.49
CA GLY A 487 -8.26 19.29 15.63
C GLY A 487 -8.12 20.77 15.29
N ALA A 488 -8.86 21.61 16.01
CA ALA A 488 -8.67 23.05 15.94
C ALA A 488 -8.89 23.68 17.31
N ILE A 489 -8.08 24.68 17.62
CA ILE A 489 -8.10 25.40 18.89
C ILE A 489 -8.08 26.91 18.67
N VAL A 490 -8.54 27.65 19.68
CA VAL A 490 -8.51 29.12 19.74
C VAL A 490 -8.14 29.56 21.15
N GLU A 491 -7.52 30.73 21.30
CA GLU A 491 -7.34 31.35 22.63
C GLU A 491 -8.70 31.58 23.30
N LYS A 492 -8.81 31.29 24.61
CA LYS A 492 -10.08 31.44 25.36
C LYS A 492 -10.63 32.87 25.32
N SER A 493 -9.74 33.86 25.28
CA SER A 493 -10.05 35.30 25.17
C SER A 493 -10.77 35.68 23.89
N ILE A 494 -10.66 34.88 22.82
CA ILE A 494 -11.30 35.15 21.53
C ILE A 494 -12.70 34.53 21.56
N GLU A 495 -13.72 35.38 21.56
CA GLU A 495 -15.12 34.95 21.47
C GLU A 495 -15.51 34.64 20.02
N ASN A 496 -15.15 35.52 19.08
CA ASN A 496 -15.43 35.38 17.65
C ASN A 496 -14.17 35.00 16.88
N HIS A 497 -14.22 33.85 16.22
CA HIS A 497 -13.14 33.32 15.41
C HIS A 497 -13.70 32.89 14.05
N ALA A 498 -12.92 33.08 12.97
CA ALA A 498 -13.28 32.51 11.69
C ALA A 498 -12.98 31.01 11.67
N ALA A 499 -13.68 30.26 10.84
CA ALA A 499 -13.44 28.82 10.68
C ALA A 499 -12.03 28.61 10.08
N PRO A 500 -11.11 27.93 10.78
CA PRO A 500 -9.74 27.74 10.30
C PRO A 500 -9.68 26.69 9.18
N SER A 501 -8.63 26.76 8.36
CA SER A 501 -8.26 25.68 7.45
C SER A 501 -7.31 24.73 8.17
N ILE A 502 -7.82 23.58 8.61
CA ILE A 502 -7.11 22.65 9.51
C ILE A 502 -5.96 21.96 8.79
N GLY A 503 -6.22 21.45 7.60
CA GLY A 503 -5.20 20.81 6.81
C GLY A 503 -5.71 20.14 5.54
N THR A 504 -4.74 19.72 4.73
CA THR A 504 -4.97 18.89 3.54
C THR A 504 -4.06 17.67 3.58
N VAL A 505 -4.64 16.50 3.31
CA VAL A 505 -3.89 15.28 3.02
C VAL A 505 -3.99 15.01 1.53
N ASN A 506 -2.84 14.83 0.86
CA ASN A 506 -2.78 14.40 -0.52
C ASN A 506 -2.14 13.01 -0.59
N LEU A 507 -2.89 12.02 -1.08
CA LEU A 507 -2.44 10.64 -1.25
C LEU A 507 -2.32 10.32 -2.73
N LYS A 508 -1.17 9.79 -3.13
CA LYS A 508 -0.92 9.27 -4.48
C LYS A 508 -0.33 7.88 -4.41
N ASN A 509 -1.05 6.88 -4.91
CA ASN A 509 -0.67 5.46 -4.80
C ASN A 509 -0.38 5.02 -3.36
N SER A 510 -1.09 5.61 -2.39
CA SER A 510 -0.82 5.39 -0.96
C SER A 510 -1.96 4.64 -0.29
N LYS A 511 -1.69 4.11 0.90
CA LYS A 511 -2.66 3.34 1.69
C LYS A 511 -2.76 3.90 3.10
N ILE A 512 -3.98 3.98 3.62
CA ILE A 512 -4.24 4.21 5.04
C ILE A 512 -5.12 3.07 5.54
N HIS A 513 -4.56 2.24 6.43
CA HIS A 513 -5.25 1.16 7.12
C HIS A 513 -5.42 1.52 8.59
N ALA A 514 -6.66 1.81 9.01
CA ALA A 514 -6.98 2.18 10.39
C ALA A 514 -8.32 1.59 10.83
N ASP A 515 -8.59 1.52 12.14
CA ASP A 515 -9.92 1.17 12.67
C ASP A 515 -10.91 2.31 12.39
N VAL A 516 -10.48 3.54 12.68
CA VAL A 516 -11.15 4.79 12.34
C VAL A 516 -10.28 5.51 11.30
N LEU A 517 -10.77 5.74 10.09
CA LEU A 517 -10.02 6.44 9.05
C LEU A 517 -9.81 7.91 9.41
N LEU A 518 -10.89 8.58 9.82
CA LEU A 518 -10.90 9.98 10.21
C LEU A 518 -11.61 10.14 11.54
N ASP A 519 -10.97 10.84 12.47
CA ASP A 519 -11.51 11.19 13.77
C ASP A 519 -11.31 12.67 14.06
N ASP A 520 -12.16 13.23 14.92
CA ASP A 520 -12.12 14.62 15.35
C ASP A 520 -11.68 14.69 16.82
N GLY A 521 -10.87 15.70 17.15
CA GLY A 521 -10.53 16.01 18.53
C GLY A 521 -9.09 16.49 18.71
N ILE A 522 -8.78 16.89 19.94
CA ILE A 522 -7.43 17.32 20.32
C ILE A 522 -6.59 16.13 20.80
N LEU A 523 -5.43 15.94 20.18
CA LEU A 523 -4.48 14.87 20.50
C LEU A 523 -4.08 14.85 21.98
N SER A 524 -3.84 16.02 22.58
CA SER A 524 -3.55 16.15 24.01
C SER A 524 -4.61 15.53 24.89
N ASN A 525 -5.90 15.64 24.54
CA ASN A 525 -6.99 15.07 25.34
C ASN A 525 -7.12 13.55 25.17
N LYS A 526 -6.75 13.03 23.99
CA LYS A 526 -6.87 11.60 23.67
C LYS A 526 -5.68 10.77 24.16
N ILE A 527 -4.49 11.36 24.21
CA ILE A 527 -3.24 10.63 24.47
C ILE A 527 -2.59 11.05 25.79
N TRP A 528 -2.69 12.32 26.16
CA TRP A 528 -2.06 12.88 27.36
C TRP A 528 -3.13 13.38 28.36
N ARG A 529 -2.78 13.67 29.62
CA ARG A 529 -3.80 14.16 30.59
C ARG A 529 -4.11 15.64 30.35
N LYS A 530 -5.35 16.06 30.66
CA LYS A 530 -5.88 17.44 30.52
C LYS A 530 -5.04 18.54 31.19
N ASP A 531 -4.17 18.18 32.12
CA ASP A 531 -3.54 19.12 33.06
C ASP A 531 -2.14 19.61 32.62
N GLU A 532 -1.65 19.18 31.44
CA GLU A 532 -0.34 19.57 30.92
C GLU A 532 -0.47 20.58 29.77
N SER A 533 -0.28 21.87 30.07
CA SER A 533 -0.29 22.96 29.10
C SER A 533 0.92 22.89 28.15
N TRP A 534 0.81 22.14 27.05
CA TRP A 534 1.81 22.12 25.96
C TRP A 534 1.93 23.46 25.19
N TRP A 535 1.01 24.40 25.41
CA TRP A 535 0.81 25.55 24.52
C TRP A 535 1.46 26.84 25.01
N GLY A 536 2.72 26.77 25.48
CA GLY A 536 3.48 27.96 25.87
C GLY A 536 2.79 28.82 26.95
N GLY A 537 2.04 28.18 27.85
CA GLY A 537 1.27 28.86 28.90
C GLY A 537 0.00 29.58 28.44
N LYS A 538 -0.42 29.44 27.16
CA LYS A 538 -1.66 30.04 26.64
C LYS A 538 -2.88 29.21 26.98
N ASP A 539 -3.92 29.89 27.45
CA ASP A 539 -5.18 29.28 27.86
C ASP A 539 -6.11 29.12 26.64
N VAL A 540 -6.17 27.92 26.07
CA VAL A 540 -6.86 27.61 24.80
C VAL A 540 -8.15 26.81 25.01
N LYS A 541 -9.07 26.86 24.04
CA LYS A 541 -10.28 26.02 23.96
C LYS A 541 -10.41 25.36 22.59
N GLU A 542 -10.94 24.15 22.56
CA GLU A 542 -11.25 23.42 21.33
C GLU A 542 -12.41 24.07 20.58
N ILE A 543 -12.32 24.07 19.24
CA ILE A 543 -13.39 24.54 18.34
C ILE A 543 -13.77 23.44 17.35
N PHE A 544 -15.08 23.33 17.12
CA PHE A 544 -15.69 22.26 16.33
C PHE A 544 -16.02 22.67 14.88
N ASN A 545 -15.57 23.85 14.44
CA ASN A 545 -15.69 24.36 13.07
C ASN A 545 -14.32 24.38 12.37
N GLY A 546 -14.31 24.48 11.04
CA GLY A 546 -13.08 24.50 10.24
C GLY A 546 -13.15 23.52 9.08
N THR A 547 -12.19 23.63 8.16
CA THR A 547 -12.15 22.83 6.93
C THR A 547 -10.98 21.85 6.91
N PHE A 548 -11.25 20.63 6.46
CA PHE A 548 -10.23 19.62 6.19
C PHE A 548 -10.50 18.95 4.84
N THR A 549 -9.45 18.66 4.09
CA THR A 549 -9.55 18.02 2.77
C THR A 549 -8.69 16.76 2.70
N LEU A 550 -9.27 15.66 2.24
CA LEU A 550 -8.56 14.44 1.88
C LEU A 550 -8.66 14.24 0.36
N ASN A 551 -7.54 14.42 -0.33
CA ASN A 551 -7.40 14.14 -1.76
C ASN A 551 -6.72 12.78 -1.92
N ALA A 552 -7.40 11.82 -2.56
CA ALA A 552 -6.88 10.47 -2.75
C ALA A 552 -6.91 10.05 -4.21
N ASP A 553 -5.72 9.88 -4.79
CA ASP A 553 -5.49 9.48 -6.18
C ASP A 553 -4.88 8.06 -6.21
N HIS A 554 -5.57 7.13 -6.86
CA HIS A 554 -5.15 5.72 -6.97
C HIS A 554 -4.76 5.10 -5.62
N SER A 555 -5.52 5.40 -4.57
CA SER A 555 -5.15 5.10 -3.19
C SER A 555 -6.17 4.18 -2.51
N THR A 556 -5.78 3.57 -1.40
CA THR A 556 -6.67 2.70 -0.59
C THR A 556 -6.88 3.31 0.79
N LEU A 557 -8.13 3.46 1.18
CA LEU A 557 -8.54 3.99 2.48
C LEU A 557 -9.37 2.95 3.21
N GLU A 558 -9.12 2.74 4.49
CA GLU A 558 -9.88 1.81 5.32
C GLU A 558 -10.22 2.41 6.68
N GLY A 559 -11.47 2.25 7.10
CA GLY A 559 -11.98 2.73 8.38
C GLY A 559 -13.21 3.62 8.25
N ARG A 560 -13.93 3.81 9.36
CA ARG A 560 -15.04 4.76 9.45
C ARG A 560 -14.56 6.21 9.53
N ALA A 561 -15.42 7.18 9.22
CA ALA A 561 -15.11 8.60 9.39
C ALA A 561 -16.04 9.24 10.43
N LYS A 562 -15.50 10.01 11.37
CA LYS A 562 -16.24 10.75 12.40
C LYS A 562 -15.78 12.19 12.40
N ILE A 563 -16.72 13.11 12.39
CA ILE A 563 -16.45 14.55 12.37
C ILE A 563 -17.30 15.28 13.41
N ALA A 564 -16.82 16.41 13.93
CA ALA A 564 -17.64 17.24 14.80
C ALA A 564 -18.78 17.93 14.04
N GLN A 565 -19.86 18.27 14.76
CA GLN A 565 -21.13 18.74 14.15
C GLN A 565 -21.02 19.97 13.23
N LYS A 566 -20.01 20.83 13.38
CA LYS A 566 -19.81 22.03 12.55
C LYS A 566 -18.55 21.94 11.67
N ARG A 567 -17.89 20.78 11.63
CA ARG A 567 -16.68 20.55 10.86
C ARG A 567 -17.04 20.33 9.40
N ASN A 568 -16.28 20.92 8.49
CA ASN A 568 -16.46 20.75 7.06
C ASN A 568 -15.33 19.87 6.50
N VAL A 569 -15.66 18.63 6.16
CA VAL A 569 -14.72 17.64 5.63
C VAL A 569 -15.07 17.27 4.20
N LEU A 570 -14.11 17.51 3.30
CA LEU A 570 -14.18 17.13 1.89
C LEU A 570 -13.32 15.89 1.63
N PHE A 571 -13.94 14.84 1.10
CA PHE A 571 -13.24 13.69 0.53
C PHE A 571 -13.30 13.78 -1.00
N ASP A 572 -12.13 13.78 -1.64
CA ASP A 572 -11.98 13.82 -3.09
C ASP A 572 -11.24 12.58 -3.58
N LEU A 573 -12.01 11.59 -4.04
CA LEU A 573 -11.52 10.25 -4.41
C LEU A 573 -11.46 10.12 -5.93
N LYS A 574 -10.27 9.85 -6.48
CA LYS A 574 -9.97 9.84 -7.91
C LYS A 574 -9.22 8.59 -8.36
N ASN A 575 -9.33 8.25 -9.65
CA ASN A 575 -8.46 7.30 -10.36
C ASN A 575 -8.34 5.91 -9.69
N LYS A 576 -9.47 5.22 -9.52
CA LYS A 576 -9.58 3.89 -8.90
C LYS A 576 -9.23 3.87 -7.41
N THR A 577 -9.34 5.01 -6.73
CA THR A 577 -9.28 5.05 -5.27
C THR A 577 -10.42 4.22 -4.68
N THR A 578 -10.11 3.46 -3.63
CA THR A 578 -11.11 2.65 -2.92
C THR A 578 -11.16 3.05 -1.46
N TRP A 579 -12.35 3.39 -0.96
CA TRP A 579 -12.62 3.56 0.46
C TRP A 579 -13.44 2.40 0.99
N THR A 580 -12.82 1.59 1.84
CA THR A 580 -13.47 0.47 2.54
C THR A 580 -14.00 0.96 3.90
N LEU A 581 -15.32 1.10 3.98
CA LEU A 581 -16.02 1.46 5.21
C LEU A 581 -16.21 0.23 6.08
N LYS A 582 -15.77 0.28 7.34
CA LYS A 582 -15.98 -0.81 8.30
C LYS A 582 -16.49 -0.27 9.61
N ASN A 583 -17.26 -1.09 10.33
CA ASN A 583 -17.59 -0.80 11.72
C ASN A 583 -16.30 -0.87 12.54
N SER A 584 -16.05 0.15 13.37
CA SER A 584 -14.94 0.11 14.31
C SER A 584 -15.12 -1.07 15.27
N THR A 585 -14.03 -1.76 15.59
CA THR A 585 -14.04 -2.86 16.58
C THR A 585 -13.41 -2.47 17.91
N LYS A 586 -12.76 -1.29 17.98
CA LYS A 586 -11.91 -0.89 19.10
C LYS A 586 -12.15 0.54 19.61
N GLU A 587 -13.01 1.34 18.97
CA GLU A 587 -13.24 2.74 19.34
C GLU A 587 -13.95 2.86 20.71
N LYS A 588 -13.43 3.78 21.53
CA LYS A 588 -13.83 3.97 22.93
C LYS A 588 -14.41 5.37 23.18
N ASP A 589 -15.20 5.50 24.24
CA ASP A 589 -15.61 6.78 24.82
C ASP A 589 -14.45 7.44 25.59
N ASP A 590 -14.70 8.65 26.11
CA ASP A 590 -13.73 9.44 26.88
C ASP A 590 -13.36 8.76 28.22
N GLU A 591 -14.21 7.86 28.72
CA GLU A 591 -13.97 7.03 29.90
C GLU A 591 -13.19 5.73 29.60
N GLY A 592 -12.91 5.45 28.32
CA GLY A 592 -12.16 4.28 27.85
C GLY A 592 -12.97 3.00 27.65
N ASN A 593 -14.30 3.07 27.72
CA ASN A 593 -15.21 1.95 27.41
C ASN A 593 -15.48 1.86 25.92
N LEU A 594 -15.70 0.65 25.41
CA LEU A 594 -16.05 0.45 24.00
C LEU A 594 -17.39 1.16 23.68
N LEU A 595 -17.43 1.95 22.62
CA LEU A 595 -18.66 2.62 22.19
C LEU A 595 -19.73 1.62 21.77
N ASP A 596 -21.00 2.04 21.87
CA ASP A 596 -22.12 1.28 21.34
C ASP A 596 -21.92 1.01 19.84
N ILE A 597 -22.21 -0.22 19.39
CA ILE A 597 -22.01 -0.64 18.00
C ILE A 597 -22.77 0.24 17.01
N THR A 598 -23.93 0.78 17.39
CA THR A 598 -24.72 1.72 16.57
C THR A 598 -23.97 3.02 16.29
N GLN A 599 -23.13 3.47 17.24
CA GLN A 599 -22.29 4.66 17.05
C GLN A 599 -21.08 4.33 16.18
N ARG A 600 -20.49 3.13 16.36
CA ARG A 600 -19.33 2.62 15.60
C ARG A 600 -19.66 2.20 14.17
N SER A 601 -20.93 1.97 13.85
CA SER A 601 -21.43 1.59 12.52
C SER A 601 -21.94 2.78 11.69
N ARG A 602 -21.47 3.99 11.99
CA ARG A 602 -21.85 5.21 11.28
C ARG A 602 -20.61 5.98 10.82
N SER A 603 -20.62 6.51 9.62
CA SER A 603 -19.62 7.45 9.14
C SER A 603 -20.25 8.78 8.75
N ASP A 604 -19.60 9.90 9.07
CA ASP A 604 -20.07 11.25 8.76
C ASP A 604 -18.97 12.03 8.04
N ILE A 605 -19.30 12.60 6.88
CA ILE A 605 -18.48 13.57 6.13
C ILE A 605 -19.36 14.69 5.55
N SER A 606 -18.75 15.80 5.12
CA SER A 606 -19.52 16.94 4.62
C SER A 606 -19.74 16.89 3.11
N VAL A 607 -18.69 16.59 2.34
CA VAL A 607 -18.74 16.53 0.88
C VAL A 607 -17.94 15.34 0.38
N LEU A 608 -18.48 14.62 -0.59
CA LEU A 608 -17.83 13.53 -1.28
C LEU A 608 -17.81 13.78 -2.79
N ASN A 609 -16.61 13.83 -3.35
CA ASN A 609 -16.40 13.71 -4.79
C ASN A 609 -15.89 12.29 -5.08
N LEU A 610 -16.66 11.54 -5.85
CA LEU A 610 -16.37 10.16 -6.22
C LEU A 610 -16.14 10.10 -7.74
N ASN A 611 -14.88 10.15 -8.18
CA ASN A 611 -14.51 10.15 -9.59
C ASN A 611 -13.72 8.88 -9.94
N ASP A 612 -14.25 8.06 -10.86
CA ASP A 612 -13.62 6.78 -11.26
C ASP A 612 -13.20 5.92 -10.06
N SER A 613 -13.96 5.96 -8.96
CA SER A 613 -13.55 5.47 -7.64
C SER A 613 -14.67 4.68 -6.95
N THR A 614 -14.31 3.92 -5.92
CA THR A 614 -15.20 2.95 -5.28
C THR A 614 -15.35 3.24 -3.78
N ILE A 615 -16.59 3.22 -3.29
CA ILE A 615 -16.89 2.98 -1.88
C ILE A 615 -17.29 1.52 -1.72
N SER A 616 -16.69 0.82 -0.77
CA SER A 616 -17.06 -0.55 -0.44
C SER A 616 -17.40 -0.63 1.03
N PHE A 617 -18.66 -0.93 1.35
CA PHE A 617 -18.99 -1.31 2.71
C PHE A 617 -18.41 -2.70 3.00
N ASN A 618 -17.68 -2.84 4.09
CA ASN A 618 -17.19 -4.11 4.58
C ASN A 618 -18.35 -4.89 5.23
N ARG A 619 -18.16 -6.19 5.42
CA ARG A 619 -19.18 -7.05 6.03
C ARG A 619 -19.67 -6.48 7.37
N PRO A 620 -20.97 -6.63 7.69
CA PRO A 620 -21.52 -6.17 8.96
C PRO A 620 -20.82 -6.85 10.14
N THR A 621 -20.68 -6.10 11.23
CA THR A 621 -20.09 -6.56 12.50
C THR A 621 -21.20 -6.63 13.54
N GLU A 622 -21.30 -7.74 14.29
CA GLU A 622 -22.34 -7.92 15.31
C GLU A 622 -23.77 -7.69 14.76
N GLU A 623 -24.06 -8.17 13.54
CA GLU A 623 -25.33 -7.95 12.80
C GLU A 623 -25.65 -6.47 12.46
N HIS A 624 -24.74 -5.54 12.73
CA HIS A 624 -24.92 -4.12 12.41
C HIS A 624 -24.32 -3.76 11.06
N TYR A 625 -25.17 -3.23 10.19
CA TYR A 625 -24.78 -2.68 8.90
C TYR A 625 -24.30 -1.23 9.06
N HIS A 626 -23.47 -0.77 8.12
CA HIS A 626 -22.85 0.55 8.21
C HIS A 626 -23.70 1.62 7.52
N THR A 627 -23.80 2.80 8.14
CA THR A 627 -24.44 3.97 7.54
C THR A 627 -23.39 5.02 7.18
N LEU A 628 -23.24 5.37 5.91
CA LEU A 628 -22.48 6.55 5.48
C LEU A 628 -23.43 7.75 5.36
N HIS A 629 -23.19 8.80 6.14
CA HIS A 629 -23.91 10.06 6.09
C HIS A 629 -23.02 11.16 5.51
N ILE A 630 -23.52 11.83 4.46
CA ILE A 630 -22.83 12.89 3.71
C ILE A 630 -23.66 14.15 3.82
N GLY A 631 -23.02 15.30 4.07
CA GLY A 631 -23.69 16.59 4.31
C GLY A 631 -23.63 17.05 5.77
N SER A 632 -22.94 16.30 6.64
CA SER A 632 -22.72 16.69 8.03
C SER A 632 -21.89 17.97 8.13
N GLY A 633 -22.26 18.87 9.04
CA GLY A 633 -21.49 20.07 9.40
C GLY A 633 -21.39 21.19 8.37
N LYS A 634 -22.20 21.15 7.30
CA LYS A 634 -22.13 22.15 6.23
C LYS A 634 -23.50 22.56 5.66
N PRO A 635 -24.28 23.41 6.37
CA PRO A 635 -25.62 23.79 5.93
C PRO A 635 -25.65 24.59 4.60
N ASP A 636 -24.55 25.25 4.22
CA ASP A 636 -24.53 26.17 3.07
C ASP A 636 -24.05 25.54 1.74
N THR A 637 -23.67 24.25 1.72
CA THR A 637 -23.28 23.56 0.47
C THR A 637 -24.43 22.75 -0.08
N GLN A 638 -24.96 23.18 -1.22
CA GLN A 638 -26.06 22.49 -1.86
C GLN A 638 -25.63 21.13 -2.41
N ALA A 639 -24.59 21.05 -3.26
CA ALA A 639 -24.12 19.78 -3.82
C ALA A 639 -23.06 19.13 -2.94
N VAL A 640 -23.46 18.08 -2.21
CA VAL A 640 -22.61 17.39 -1.22
C VAL A 640 -22.11 16.04 -1.70
N TYR A 641 -22.76 15.45 -2.71
CA TYR A 641 -22.33 14.20 -3.34
C TYR A 641 -22.18 14.41 -4.85
N ASN A 642 -20.97 14.22 -5.35
CA ASN A 642 -20.65 14.45 -6.76
C ASN A 642 -19.97 13.21 -7.35
N ALA A 643 -20.68 12.52 -8.24
CA ALA A 643 -20.16 11.34 -8.94
C ALA A 643 -19.78 11.68 -10.39
N SER A 644 -18.65 11.12 -10.85
CA SER A 644 -18.23 11.22 -12.24
C SER A 644 -17.44 9.98 -12.67
N GLY A 645 -17.37 9.73 -13.98
CA GLY A 645 -16.71 8.55 -14.51
C GLY A 645 -17.34 7.24 -14.03
N ASP A 646 -16.50 6.25 -13.72
CA ASP A 646 -16.87 4.92 -13.24
C ASP A 646 -17.00 4.87 -11.71
N ALA A 647 -17.88 5.73 -11.16
CA ALA A 647 -18.17 5.80 -9.73
C ALA A 647 -18.99 4.59 -9.25
N LYS A 648 -18.55 3.91 -8.18
CA LYS A 648 -19.14 2.66 -7.68
C LYS A 648 -19.39 2.65 -6.19
N ILE A 649 -20.48 2.01 -5.76
CA ILE A 649 -20.73 1.69 -4.36
C ILE A 649 -21.16 0.23 -4.21
N TYR A 650 -20.53 -0.50 -3.29
CA TYR A 650 -20.89 -1.88 -2.93
C TYR A 650 -21.58 -1.90 -1.56
N PHE A 651 -22.84 -2.32 -1.54
CA PHE A 651 -23.64 -2.50 -0.33
C PHE A 651 -23.67 -3.97 0.08
N ASN A 652 -23.71 -4.22 1.40
CA ASN A 652 -24.09 -5.51 1.96
C ASN A 652 -25.56 -5.47 2.37
N THR A 653 -26.29 -6.52 2.04
CA THR A 653 -27.74 -6.58 2.28
C THR A 653 -28.21 -8.01 2.55
N ALA A 654 -28.98 -8.20 3.63
CA ALA A 654 -29.84 -9.36 3.83
C ALA A 654 -31.30 -8.97 3.56
N TRP A 655 -32.08 -9.86 2.93
CA TRP A 655 -33.47 -9.53 2.59
C TRP A 655 -34.36 -9.47 3.83
N SER A 656 -34.81 -8.26 4.17
CA SER A 656 -35.61 -7.94 5.35
C SER A 656 -36.78 -7.00 5.01
N ASP A 657 -37.45 -7.25 3.87
CA ASP A 657 -38.65 -6.49 3.49
C ASP A 657 -39.76 -6.66 4.52
N GLY A 658 -40.47 -5.57 4.82
CA GLY A 658 -41.53 -5.51 5.84
C GLY A 658 -41.05 -5.13 7.24
N ASP A 659 -39.75 -5.23 7.52
CA ASP A 659 -39.18 -4.76 8.79
C ASP A 659 -39.19 -3.23 8.86
N ALA A 660 -39.29 -2.70 10.08
CA ALA A 660 -39.18 -1.26 10.30
C ALA A 660 -37.84 -0.75 9.77
N ILE A 661 -37.79 0.48 9.28
CA ILE A 661 -36.59 0.99 8.59
C ILE A 661 -35.32 0.93 9.45
N ALA A 662 -35.45 1.09 10.77
CA ALA A 662 -34.33 0.97 11.71
C ALA A 662 -33.76 -0.46 11.79
N ASP A 663 -34.59 -1.47 11.57
CA ASP A 663 -34.26 -2.89 11.69
C ASP A 663 -33.90 -3.55 10.34
N GLN A 664 -34.04 -2.82 9.23
CA GLN A 664 -33.66 -3.31 7.92
C GLN A 664 -32.17 -3.66 7.85
N LYS A 665 -31.87 -4.88 7.42
CA LYS A 665 -30.52 -5.46 7.38
C LYS A 665 -29.78 -5.07 6.10
N THR A 666 -29.40 -3.80 6.00
CA THR A 666 -28.66 -3.30 4.85
C THR A 666 -27.75 -2.14 5.22
N ASP A 667 -26.62 -2.03 4.52
CA ASP A 667 -25.84 -0.80 4.52
C ASP A 667 -26.68 0.35 3.95
N LYS A 668 -26.39 1.58 4.41
CA LYS A 668 -27.16 2.77 4.06
C LYS A 668 -26.28 3.92 3.66
N LEU A 669 -26.74 4.68 2.67
CA LEU A 669 -26.15 5.94 2.25
C LEU A 669 -27.17 7.06 2.46
N LEU A 670 -26.90 7.98 3.40
CA LEU A 670 -27.72 9.14 3.67
C LEU A 670 -27.03 10.38 3.14
N ILE A 671 -27.67 11.10 2.24
CA ILE A 671 -27.12 12.31 1.60
C ILE A 671 -27.98 13.50 1.98
N HIS A 672 -27.50 14.29 2.92
CA HIS A 672 -28.10 15.54 3.35
C HIS A 672 -27.67 16.68 2.44
N GLY A 673 -28.27 16.76 1.25
CA GLY A 673 -28.00 17.77 0.22
C GLY A 673 -28.29 17.25 -1.18
N ASN A 674 -27.86 17.99 -2.19
CA ASN A 674 -28.03 17.66 -3.60
C ASN A 674 -26.98 16.65 -4.08
N VAL A 675 -27.42 15.78 -4.99
CA VAL A 675 -26.62 14.77 -5.69
C VAL A 675 -26.38 15.23 -7.13
N SER A 676 -25.13 15.08 -7.60
CA SER A 676 -24.78 15.27 -9.00
C SER A 676 -24.12 14.01 -9.59
N GLY A 677 -24.38 13.75 -10.88
CA GLY A 677 -23.86 12.58 -11.59
C GLY A 677 -24.68 11.30 -11.42
N SER A 678 -24.08 10.17 -11.79
CA SER A 678 -24.69 8.84 -11.72
C SER A 678 -23.68 7.85 -11.14
N THR A 679 -24.14 6.95 -10.29
CA THR A 679 -23.29 5.99 -9.56
C THR A 679 -23.79 4.57 -9.78
N THR A 680 -22.85 3.66 -10.05
CA THR A 680 -23.15 2.24 -10.22
C THR A 680 -23.18 1.53 -8.87
N ILE A 681 -24.29 0.87 -8.57
CA ILE A 681 -24.55 0.16 -7.34
C ILE A 681 -24.35 -1.34 -7.55
N TYR A 682 -23.64 -1.95 -6.62
CA TYR A 682 -23.44 -3.39 -6.49
C TYR A 682 -24.01 -3.85 -5.16
N ILE A 683 -24.75 -4.95 -5.18
CA ILE A 683 -25.33 -5.56 -3.98
C ILE A 683 -24.62 -6.87 -3.72
N THR A 684 -23.98 -6.97 -2.58
CA THR A 684 -23.48 -8.23 -2.02
C THR A 684 -24.54 -8.72 -1.03
N SER A 685 -25.16 -9.85 -1.32
CA SER A 685 -26.15 -10.44 -0.43
C SER A 685 -25.62 -11.72 0.19
N ASP A 686 -25.84 -11.89 1.49
CA ASP A 686 -25.63 -13.16 2.17
C ASP A 686 -26.78 -14.14 1.87
N LEU A 687 -26.63 -15.39 2.29
CA LEU A 687 -27.70 -16.38 2.26
C LEU A 687 -28.73 -15.99 3.35
N GLY A 688 -29.52 -14.95 3.10
CA GLY A 688 -30.64 -14.58 3.96
C GLY A 688 -31.69 -15.69 4.09
N ASP A 689 -32.79 -15.43 4.80
CA ASP A 689 -33.91 -16.37 4.85
C ASP A 689 -34.56 -16.49 3.47
N LYS A 690 -34.39 -17.64 2.81
CA LYS A 690 -34.96 -17.91 1.49
C LYS A 690 -36.47 -17.74 1.45
N ASN A 691 -37.18 -17.95 2.57
CA ASN A 691 -38.64 -17.81 2.62
C ASN A 691 -39.08 -16.35 2.55
N SER A 692 -38.35 -15.41 3.15
CA SER A 692 -38.66 -13.97 3.07
C SER A 692 -38.43 -13.43 1.66
N VAL A 693 -37.38 -13.92 0.99
CA VAL A 693 -37.02 -13.59 -0.40
C VAL A 693 -38.13 -14.03 -1.37
N VAL A 694 -38.77 -15.18 -1.13
CA VAL A 694 -39.88 -15.69 -1.95
C VAL A 694 -41.15 -14.84 -1.78
N ASN A 695 -41.48 -14.43 -0.55
CA ASN A 695 -42.75 -13.77 -0.20
C ASN A 695 -42.70 -12.22 -0.20
N ALA A 696 -41.69 -11.62 -0.83
CA ALA A 696 -41.55 -10.15 -0.90
C ALA A 696 -42.82 -9.45 -1.42
N SER A 697 -43.08 -8.26 -0.87
CA SER A 697 -44.23 -7.43 -1.21
C SER A 697 -44.08 -6.75 -2.58
N ASN A 698 -45.19 -6.23 -3.12
CA ASN A 698 -45.16 -5.42 -4.34
C ASN A 698 -44.36 -4.13 -4.12
N PRO A 699 -43.72 -3.58 -5.17
CA PRO A 699 -43.02 -2.30 -5.06
C PRO A 699 -43.96 -1.20 -4.56
N SER A 700 -43.61 -0.60 -3.42
CA SER A 700 -44.26 0.57 -2.86
C SER A 700 -43.19 1.46 -2.22
N ASN A 701 -43.54 2.72 -1.93
CA ASN A 701 -42.65 3.64 -1.23
C ASN A 701 -42.42 3.29 0.26
N THR A 702 -43.01 2.18 0.76
CA THR A 702 -42.83 1.65 2.12
C THR A 702 -42.29 0.21 2.14
N GLY A 703 -42.44 -0.54 1.05
CA GLY A 703 -41.92 -1.91 0.89
C GLY A 703 -40.49 -1.91 0.33
N GLY A 704 -39.84 -3.06 0.28
CA GLY A 704 -38.44 -3.19 -0.10
C GLY A 704 -37.46 -2.54 0.90
N LEU A 705 -36.17 -2.56 0.54
CA LEU A 705 -35.07 -2.10 1.40
C LEU A 705 -34.60 -0.72 0.99
N SER A 706 -34.60 0.24 1.91
CA SER A 706 -34.07 1.59 1.67
C SER A 706 -32.55 1.55 1.72
N LEU A 707 -31.90 1.74 0.56
CA LEU A 707 -30.44 1.74 0.45
C LEU A 707 -29.86 3.14 0.51
N ILE A 708 -30.51 4.09 -0.17
CA ILE A 708 -29.98 5.44 -0.36
C ILE A 708 -31.11 6.45 -0.14
N GLN A 709 -30.88 7.43 0.72
CA GLN A 709 -31.80 8.56 0.88
C GLN A 709 -31.10 9.88 0.58
N VAL A 710 -31.81 10.79 -0.09
CA VAL A 710 -31.30 12.12 -0.46
C VAL A 710 -32.29 13.18 -0.04
N SER A 711 -31.89 14.11 0.84
CA SER A 711 -32.79 15.18 1.28
C SER A 711 -32.92 16.33 0.28
N GLY A 712 -31.92 16.52 -0.60
CA GLY A 712 -31.92 17.54 -1.64
C GLY A 712 -32.36 17.02 -3.02
N GLU A 713 -31.86 17.66 -4.07
CA GLU A 713 -32.14 17.28 -5.46
C GLU A 713 -31.40 16.00 -5.86
N ALA A 714 -32.12 15.07 -6.50
CA ALA A 714 -31.58 13.89 -7.16
C ALA A 714 -32.42 13.59 -8.41
N LYS A 715 -31.99 12.61 -9.20
CA LYS A 715 -32.73 12.07 -10.34
C LYS A 715 -32.97 10.58 -10.11
N GLU A 716 -34.00 10.01 -10.74
CA GLU A 716 -34.26 8.56 -10.70
C GLU A 716 -33.04 7.74 -11.13
N ASP A 717 -32.20 8.33 -11.98
CA ASP A 717 -31.06 7.69 -12.62
C ASP A 717 -29.71 8.08 -11.94
N SER A 718 -29.75 8.78 -10.80
CA SER A 718 -28.59 9.11 -9.98
C SER A 718 -27.88 7.87 -9.41
N PHE A 719 -28.62 6.79 -9.15
CA PHE A 719 -28.09 5.52 -8.67
C PHE A 719 -28.67 4.37 -9.48
N LYS A 720 -27.82 3.49 -10.02
CA LYS A 720 -28.22 2.41 -10.94
C LYS A 720 -27.54 1.11 -10.58
N LEU A 721 -28.27 -0.01 -10.58
CA LEU A 721 -27.64 -1.33 -10.47
C LEU A 721 -26.79 -1.62 -11.71
N ALA A 722 -25.62 -2.22 -11.53
CA ALA A 722 -24.66 -2.51 -12.61
C ALA A 722 -25.27 -3.25 -13.82
N LYS A 723 -26.19 -4.18 -13.56
CA LYS A 723 -26.90 -4.98 -14.58
C LYS A 723 -28.37 -4.54 -14.75
N GLY A 724 -28.79 -3.43 -14.14
CA GLY A 724 -30.20 -3.04 -14.00
C GLY A 724 -31.01 -3.88 -13.01
N TYR A 725 -30.50 -5.04 -12.59
CA TYR A 725 -31.04 -5.87 -11.52
C TYR A 725 -29.91 -6.53 -10.71
N THR A 726 -30.27 -7.13 -9.57
CA THR A 726 -29.45 -8.07 -8.81
C THR A 726 -30.27 -9.32 -8.47
N THR A 727 -29.61 -10.39 -8.01
CA THR A 727 -30.24 -11.58 -7.43
C THR A 727 -29.88 -11.67 -5.95
N ILE A 728 -30.74 -12.32 -5.16
CA ILE A 728 -30.60 -12.43 -3.70
C ILE A 728 -30.78 -13.90 -3.31
N GLY A 729 -29.95 -14.39 -2.38
CA GLY A 729 -30.10 -15.74 -1.80
C GLY A 729 -29.93 -16.92 -2.77
N GLY A 730 -29.38 -16.69 -3.97
CA GLY A 730 -29.32 -17.70 -5.04
C GLY A 730 -30.67 -17.99 -5.69
N GLU A 731 -31.64 -17.08 -5.54
CA GLU A 731 -32.97 -17.20 -6.12
C GLU A 731 -33.02 -16.61 -7.55
N PRO A 732 -33.78 -17.22 -8.48
CA PRO A 732 -33.76 -16.85 -9.91
C PRO A 732 -34.62 -15.61 -10.23
N TYR A 733 -34.82 -14.69 -9.27
CA TYR A 733 -35.71 -13.55 -9.41
C TYR A 733 -34.92 -12.23 -9.50
N LYS A 734 -35.41 -11.31 -10.33
CA LYS A 734 -34.83 -9.97 -10.46
C LYS A 734 -35.20 -9.11 -9.25
N TYR A 735 -34.19 -8.42 -8.72
CA TYR A 735 -34.35 -7.31 -7.77
C TYR A 735 -33.87 -6.01 -8.43
N THR A 736 -34.72 -4.99 -8.44
CA THR A 736 -34.47 -3.71 -9.12
C THR A 736 -34.42 -2.57 -8.10
N LEU A 737 -33.68 -1.51 -8.43
CA LEU A 737 -33.62 -0.30 -7.62
C LEU A 737 -34.67 0.68 -8.15
N THR A 738 -35.64 1.05 -7.31
CA THR A 738 -36.70 2.01 -7.63
C THR A 738 -36.49 3.28 -6.83
N ALA A 739 -36.57 4.43 -7.49
CA ALA A 739 -36.44 5.73 -6.85
C ALA A 739 -37.83 6.32 -6.56
N TYR A 740 -38.13 6.65 -5.30
CA TYR A 740 -39.29 7.42 -4.90
C TYR A 740 -38.85 8.82 -4.50
N GLY A 741 -39.57 9.87 -4.88
CA GLY A 741 -39.16 11.24 -4.57
C GLY A 741 -39.99 12.30 -5.27
N PRO A 742 -39.71 13.60 -5.02
CA PRO A 742 -40.58 14.72 -5.43
C PRO A 742 -40.87 14.80 -6.93
N THR A 743 -39.95 14.33 -7.78
CA THR A 743 -40.11 14.33 -9.25
C THR A 743 -40.02 12.92 -9.84
N SER A 744 -40.16 11.88 -9.01
CA SER A 744 -40.17 10.49 -9.46
C SER A 744 -41.49 10.14 -10.18
N SER A 745 -41.37 9.40 -11.28
CA SER A 745 -42.46 8.74 -11.98
C SER A 745 -43.14 7.64 -11.16
N HIS A 746 -42.47 7.13 -10.12
CA HIS A 746 -43.00 6.15 -9.17
C HIS A 746 -43.69 6.77 -7.95
N GLY A 747 -43.75 8.10 -7.87
CA GLY A 747 -44.38 8.84 -6.78
C GLY A 747 -43.43 9.22 -5.64
N ASN A 748 -43.98 9.90 -4.64
CA ASN A 748 -43.21 10.45 -3.53
C ASN A 748 -42.72 9.36 -2.55
N ALA A 749 -41.57 9.59 -1.93
CA ALA A 749 -41.09 8.79 -0.81
C ALA A 749 -42.05 8.92 0.40
N ASP A 750 -42.14 7.87 1.22
CA ASP A 750 -42.99 7.88 2.41
C ASP A 750 -42.27 8.53 3.61
N ILE A 751 -42.91 9.50 4.25
CA ILE A 751 -42.30 10.23 5.39
C ILE A 751 -42.01 9.32 6.60
N GLY A 752 -42.76 8.24 6.79
CA GLY A 752 -42.51 7.25 7.85
C GLY A 752 -41.22 6.45 7.61
N GLN A 753 -40.69 6.49 6.39
CA GLN A 753 -39.41 5.88 6.00
C GLN A 753 -38.26 6.89 6.01
N ASN A 754 -38.47 8.15 6.40
CA ASN A 754 -37.41 9.15 6.37
C ASN A 754 -36.41 8.92 7.53
N LEU A 755 -35.11 8.78 7.22
CA LEU A 755 -34.02 8.59 8.19
C LEU A 755 -33.32 9.89 8.63
N PHE A 756 -33.61 11.02 7.99
CA PHE A 756 -33.11 12.32 8.42
C PHE A 756 -33.81 12.79 9.71
N ASP A 757 -33.10 13.60 10.49
CA ASP A 757 -33.64 14.21 11.72
C ASP A 757 -34.80 15.17 11.39
N GLU A 758 -34.62 15.96 10.33
CA GLU A 758 -35.67 16.79 9.75
C GLU A 758 -36.64 15.92 8.95
N LYS A 759 -37.85 15.71 9.49
CA LYS A 759 -38.92 14.95 8.83
C LYS A 759 -39.57 15.74 7.69
N ASN A 760 -38.78 16.07 6.68
CA ASN A 760 -39.24 16.68 5.44
C ASN A 760 -39.98 15.63 4.59
N LYS A 761 -41.09 16.04 3.96
CA LYS A 761 -41.84 15.22 3.01
C LYS A 761 -41.17 15.12 1.65
N ASN A 762 -40.26 16.05 1.34
CA ASN A 762 -39.59 16.15 0.04
C ASN A 762 -38.18 15.59 0.15
N PHE A 763 -38.05 14.27 0.01
CA PHE A 763 -36.76 13.57 -0.06
C PHE A 763 -36.86 12.42 -1.06
N TRP A 764 -35.72 11.94 -1.53
CA TRP A 764 -35.63 10.74 -2.35
C TRP A 764 -35.28 9.52 -1.52
N ASP A 765 -35.89 8.39 -1.85
CA ASP A 765 -35.61 7.08 -1.29
C ASP A 765 -35.42 6.06 -2.43
N PHE A 766 -34.20 5.56 -2.59
CA PHE A 766 -33.85 4.54 -3.56
C PHE A 766 -33.93 3.18 -2.88
N ARG A 767 -34.98 2.44 -3.22
CA ARG A 767 -35.36 1.19 -2.55
C ARG A 767 -35.13 0.00 -3.46
N LEU A 768 -34.55 -1.06 -2.91
CA LEU A 768 -34.39 -2.34 -3.59
C LEU A 768 -35.67 -3.16 -3.48
N HIS A 769 -36.27 -3.51 -4.62
CA HIS A 769 -37.51 -4.26 -4.71
C HIS A 769 -37.35 -5.56 -5.48
N LYS A 770 -38.18 -6.54 -5.14
CA LYS A 770 -38.42 -7.68 -6.02
C LYS A 770 -39.25 -7.22 -7.23
N ALA A 771 -38.83 -7.61 -8.43
CA ALA A 771 -39.55 -7.30 -9.65
C ALA A 771 -40.65 -8.34 -9.91
N PHE A 772 -41.75 -7.89 -10.53
CA PHE A 772 -42.90 -8.72 -10.89
C PHE A 772 -43.28 -8.51 -12.35
N LEU A 773 -43.89 -9.52 -12.96
CA LEU A 773 -44.42 -9.44 -14.33
C LEU A 773 -45.71 -8.62 -14.33
N ASP A 774 -45.83 -7.66 -15.26
CA ASP A 774 -47.04 -6.85 -15.41
C ASP A 774 -48.19 -7.70 -15.97
N THR A 775 -49.28 -7.80 -15.21
CA THR A 775 -50.49 -8.57 -15.58
C THR A 775 -51.59 -7.70 -16.20
N GLY A 776 -51.40 -6.38 -16.32
CA GLY A 776 -52.37 -5.44 -16.91
C GLY A 776 -53.75 -5.36 -16.20
N SER A 777 -53.98 -6.17 -15.17
CA SER A 777 -55.19 -6.25 -14.38
C SER A 777 -54.87 -7.04 -13.11
N GLY A 778 -55.13 -6.46 -11.93
CA GLY A 778 -54.56 -6.83 -10.62
C GLY A 778 -54.90 -8.21 -10.04
N SER A 779 -54.91 -9.29 -10.83
CA SER A 779 -55.09 -10.65 -10.35
C SER A 779 -53.95 -11.56 -10.85
N GLY A 780 -52.79 -11.46 -10.20
CA GLY A 780 -51.66 -12.38 -10.35
C GLY A 780 -50.32 -11.70 -10.11
N ILE A 781 -49.71 -11.92 -8.94
CA ILE A 781 -48.35 -11.45 -8.64
C ILE A 781 -47.39 -12.59 -8.99
N VAL A 782 -46.70 -12.50 -10.13
CA VAL A 782 -45.68 -13.47 -10.55
C VAL A 782 -44.33 -12.78 -10.54
N SER A 783 -43.40 -13.30 -9.74
CA SER A 783 -42.04 -12.76 -9.66
C SER A 783 -41.34 -12.83 -11.02
N ALA A 784 -40.72 -11.72 -11.43
CA ALA A 784 -40.00 -11.63 -12.68
C ALA A 784 -38.69 -12.43 -12.57
N PRO A 785 -38.50 -13.48 -13.37
CA PRO A 785 -37.27 -14.26 -13.32
C PRO A 785 -36.12 -13.55 -14.03
N VAL A 786 -34.90 -14.03 -13.81
CA VAL A 786 -33.74 -13.62 -14.59
C VAL A 786 -33.83 -14.14 -16.04
N PRO A 787 -33.30 -13.40 -17.05
CA PRO A 787 -33.53 -13.70 -18.47
C PRO A 787 -33.08 -15.10 -18.92
N GLN A 788 -31.97 -15.61 -18.37
CA GLN A 788 -31.42 -16.93 -18.71
C GLN A 788 -32.33 -18.09 -18.30
N MET A 789 -33.29 -17.86 -17.39
CA MET A 789 -34.21 -18.89 -16.94
C MET A 789 -35.07 -19.43 -18.09
N ALA A 790 -35.50 -18.56 -18.99
CA ALA A 790 -36.25 -18.98 -20.18
C ALA A 790 -35.40 -19.89 -21.09
N SER A 791 -34.10 -19.61 -21.21
CA SER A 791 -33.17 -20.47 -21.95
C SER A 791 -33.06 -21.86 -21.34
N TYR A 792 -32.96 -21.97 -20.00
CA TYR A 792 -32.92 -23.27 -19.33
C TYR A 792 -34.20 -24.09 -19.58
N LEU A 793 -35.37 -23.44 -19.53
CA LEU A 793 -36.67 -24.09 -19.68
C LEU A 793 -36.93 -24.62 -21.11
N VAL A 794 -36.46 -23.91 -22.15
CA VAL A 794 -36.68 -24.31 -23.55
C VAL A 794 -35.57 -25.21 -24.11
N MET A 795 -34.44 -25.31 -23.42
CA MET A 795 -33.26 -26.05 -23.90
C MET A 795 -33.54 -27.54 -24.14
N PRO A 796 -34.20 -28.31 -23.24
CA PRO A 796 -34.45 -29.72 -23.49
C PRO A 796 -35.26 -29.96 -24.77
N ASN A 797 -36.36 -29.21 -24.95
CA ASN A 797 -37.20 -29.31 -26.16
C ASN A 797 -36.45 -28.94 -27.43
N THR A 798 -35.55 -27.97 -27.34
CA THR A 798 -34.65 -27.60 -28.44
C THR A 798 -33.72 -28.77 -28.80
N LEU A 799 -33.05 -29.36 -27.82
CA LEU A 799 -32.12 -30.47 -28.03
C LEU A 799 -32.84 -31.72 -28.57
N PHE A 800 -34.02 -32.05 -28.02
CA PHE A 800 -34.88 -33.11 -28.53
C PHE A 800 -35.24 -32.92 -29.99
N THR A 801 -35.67 -31.71 -30.38
CA THR A 801 -35.98 -31.35 -31.77
C THR A 801 -34.80 -31.60 -32.72
N THR A 802 -33.57 -31.30 -32.27
CA THR A 802 -32.37 -31.52 -33.10
C THR A 802 -32.12 -33.01 -33.32
N GLY A 803 -32.33 -33.86 -32.30
CA GLY A 803 -32.21 -35.31 -32.46
C GLY A 803 -33.31 -35.89 -33.35
N LEU A 804 -34.54 -35.36 -33.30
CA LEU A 804 -35.60 -35.75 -34.24
C LEU A 804 -35.26 -35.39 -35.68
N THR A 805 -34.64 -34.23 -35.87
CA THR A 805 -34.17 -33.79 -37.19
C THR A 805 -33.08 -34.73 -37.72
N ASP A 806 -32.08 -35.08 -36.90
CA ASP A 806 -31.04 -36.04 -37.28
C ASP A 806 -31.64 -37.39 -37.69
N MET A 807 -32.50 -37.95 -36.85
CA MET A 807 -33.14 -39.24 -37.10
C MET A 807 -34.01 -39.24 -38.36
N ALA A 808 -34.73 -38.14 -38.62
CA ALA A 808 -35.53 -38.00 -39.83
C ALA A 808 -34.67 -37.96 -41.10
N LYS A 809 -33.50 -37.32 -41.06
CA LYS A 809 -32.56 -37.25 -42.20
C LYS A 809 -31.78 -38.54 -42.39
N GLN A 810 -31.40 -39.22 -41.30
CA GLN A 810 -30.80 -40.55 -41.35
C GLN A 810 -31.77 -41.59 -41.94
N ASN A 811 -33.06 -41.56 -41.58
CA ASN A 811 -34.07 -42.42 -42.20
C ASN A 811 -34.30 -42.10 -43.68
N ALA A 812 -34.28 -40.83 -44.08
CA ALA A 812 -34.37 -40.45 -45.48
C ALA A 812 -33.20 -41.04 -46.29
N PHE A 813 -31.98 -40.97 -45.74
CA PHE A 813 -30.80 -41.62 -46.31
C PHE A 813 -30.97 -43.13 -46.45
N LEU A 814 -31.43 -43.83 -45.42
CA LEU A 814 -31.66 -45.28 -45.50
C LEU A 814 -32.71 -45.63 -46.56
N ALA A 815 -33.76 -44.83 -46.70
CA ALA A 815 -34.76 -45.00 -47.75
C ALA A 815 -34.19 -44.78 -49.16
N ASP A 816 -33.31 -43.80 -49.35
CA ASP A 816 -32.67 -43.56 -50.66
C ASP A 816 -31.62 -44.63 -51.00
N MET A 817 -30.97 -45.21 -49.99
CA MET A 817 -30.09 -46.36 -50.19
C MET A 817 -30.87 -47.58 -50.73
N ARG A 818 -32.12 -47.79 -50.29
CA ARG A 818 -32.99 -48.87 -50.79
C ARG A 818 -33.41 -48.69 -52.25
N THR A 819 -33.62 -47.47 -52.72
CA THR A 819 -34.09 -47.19 -54.10
C THR A 819 -32.97 -47.28 -55.15
N SER A 820 -31.71 -47.18 -54.74
CA SER A 820 -30.52 -47.20 -55.63
C SER A 820 -30.11 -48.58 -56.19
N VAL A 821 -30.88 -49.66 -55.97
CA VAL A 821 -30.49 -51.06 -56.27
C VAL A 821 -31.07 -51.61 -57.59
N LEU A 822 -31.64 -50.75 -58.46
CA LEU A 822 -32.13 -51.21 -59.77
C LEU A 822 -30.96 -51.51 -60.74
N GLY A 823 -30.51 -52.77 -60.74
CA GLY A 823 -29.82 -53.38 -61.89
C GLY A 823 -28.30 -53.55 -61.82
N ARG A 824 -27.69 -54.02 -60.70
CA ARG A 824 -26.26 -54.42 -60.69
C ARG A 824 -25.91 -55.67 -59.87
N GLU A 825 -24.78 -56.27 -60.23
CA GLU A 825 -24.23 -57.54 -59.73
C GLU A 825 -23.92 -57.57 -58.22
N LYS A 826 -24.06 -58.78 -57.69
CA LYS A 826 -24.27 -59.18 -56.28
C LYS A 826 -23.02 -59.19 -55.37
N ASN A 827 -21.99 -58.37 -55.57
CA ASN A 827 -20.81 -58.43 -54.71
C ASN A 827 -20.21 -57.06 -54.33
N LYS A 828 -20.36 -56.72 -53.03
CA LYS A 828 -19.78 -55.60 -52.24
C LYS A 828 -20.41 -54.20 -52.44
N GLN A 829 -21.37 -53.86 -51.57
CA GLN A 829 -21.94 -52.51 -51.45
C GLN A 829 -21.30 -51.72 -50.28
N THR A 830 -20.03 -51.34 -50.41
CA THR A 830 -19.40 -50.34 -49.51
C THR A 830 -19.52 -48.96 -50.14
N GLY A 831 -19.82 -47.95 -49.35
CA GLY A 831 -19.93 -46.57 -49.82
C GLY A 831 -19.83 -45.56 -48.69
N PHE A 832 -19.45 -44.33 -49.04
CA PHE A 832 -19.47 -43.20 -48.13
C PHE A 832 -20.50 -42.17 -48.59
N PHE A 833 -21.01 -41.40 -47.64
CA PHE A 833 -21.92 -40.31 -47.93
C PHE A 833 -21.59 -39.07 -47.11
N LEU A 834 -21.98 -37.92 -47.63
CA LEU A 834 -21.86 -36.62 -46.98
C LEU A 834 -23.17 -35.87 -47.19
N TYR A 835 -23.81 -35.47 -46.08
CA TYR A 835 -25.03 -34.66 -46.10
C TYR A 835 -24.86 -33.41 -45.27
N THR A 836 -25.44 -32.31 -45.77
CA THR A 836 -25.69 -31.11 -45.00
C THR A 836 -27.19 -30.90 -44.86
N TYR A 837 -27.64 -30.48 -43.69
CA TYR A 837 -29.04 -30.18 -43.48
C TYR A 837 -29.21 -29.09 -42.44
N GLY A 838 -30.34 -28.39 -42.51
CA GLY A 838 -30.70 -27.37 -41.56
C GLY A 838 -32.19 -27.35 -41.30
N SER A 839 -32.57 -26.90 -40.11
CA SER A 839 -33.96 -26.70 -39.73
C SER A 839 -34.12 -25.40 -38.96
N THR A 840 -35.21 -24.71 -39.23
CA THR A 840 -35.67 -23.55 -38.47
C THR A 840 -37.06 -23.84 -37.95
N GLY A 841 -37.33 -23.55 -36.68
CA GLY A 841 -38.65 -23.73 -36.11
C GLY A 841 -38.92 -22.82 -34.93
N THR A 842 -40.18 -22.67 -34.59
CA THR A 842 -40.64 -21.98 -33.40
C THR A 842 -41.31 -22.99 -32.48
N LEU A 843 -40.75 -23.14 -31.28
CA LEU A 843 -41.37 -23.81 -30.16
C LEU A 843 -42.39 -22.86 -29.50
N SER A 844 -43.60 -23.34 -29.25
CA SER A 844 -44.65 -22.61 -28.54
C SER A 844 -45.00 -23.30 -27.22
N SER A 845 -45.28 -22.52 -26.18
CA SER A 845 -45.81 -22.98 -24.89
C SER A 845 -47.29 -22.62 -24.76
N GLU A 846 -48.08 -23.48 -24.11
CA GLU A 846 -49.48 -23.17 -23.76
C GLU A 846 -49.61 -22.46 -22.40
N ARG A 847 -48.63 -22.60 -21.51
CA ARG A 847 -48.69 -22.10 -20.12
C ARG A 847 -48.50 -20.58 -20.01
N GLY A 848 -47.74 -20.00 -20.93
CA GLY A 848 -47.41 -18.58 -20.95
C GLY A 848 -46.45 -18.14 -19.83
N PRO A 849 -45.94 -16.89 -19.88
CA PRO A 849 -44.86 -16.42 -19.02
C PRO A 849 -45.24 -16.38 -17.53
N PHE A 850 -46.51 -16.15 -17.19
CA PHE A 850 -47.01 -16.14 -15.81
C PHE A 850 -46.94 -17.49 -15.09
N LYS A 851 -46.82 -18.58 -15.85
CA LYS A 851 -46.60 -19.94 -15.32
C LYS A 851 -45.20 -20.45 -15.67
N TYR A 852 -44.26 -19.55 -15.98
CA TYR A 852 -42.91 -19.85 -16.44
C TYR A 852 -42.89 -20.76 -17.68
N GLY A 853 -43.88 -20.63 -18.56
CA GLY A 853 -43.93 -21.32 -19.86
C GLY A 853 -43.45 -20.39 -20.98
N TYR A 854 -42.40 -20.78 -21.68
CA TYR A 854 -41.78 -19.95 -22.72
C TYR A 854 -41.72 -20.68 -24.06
N GLY A 855 -41.88 -19.93 -25.15
CA GLY A 855 -41.56 -20.39 -26.50
C GLY A 855 -40.09 -20.12 -26.86
N ALA A 856 -39.64 -20.57 -28.02
CA ALA A 856 -38.30 -20.26 -28.53
C ALA A 856 -38.23 -20.35 -30.06
N ASP A 857 -37.45 -19.47 -30.68
CA ASP A 857 -36.99 -19.67 -32.06
C ASP A 857 -35.76 -20.55 -32.05
N ILE A 858 -35.77 -21.63 -32.85
CA ILE A 858 -34.76 -22.66 -32.93
C ILE A 858 -34.17 -22.68 -34.34
N ARG A 859 -32.84 -22.75 -34.42
CA ARG A 859 -32.10 -23.01 -35.65
C ARG A 859 -31.10 -24.12 -35.42
N TYR A 860 -31.05 -25.06 -36.34
CA TYR A 860 -30.11 -26.17 -36.32
C TYR A 860 -29.52 -26.33 -37.71
N ALA A 861 -28.20 -26.47 -37.78
CA ALA A 861 -27.48 -26.76 -39.02
C ALA A 861 -26.48 -27.88 -38.72
N ALA A 862 -26.42 -28.89 -39.56
CA ALA A 862 -25.58 -30.05 -39.32
C ALA A 862 -24.94 -30.58 -40.60
N LEU A 863 -23.73 -31.10 -40.43
CA LEU A 863 -22.96 -31.84 -41.40
C LEU A 863 -22.80 -33.27 -40.88
N GLN A 864 -23.20 -34.26 -41.68
CA GLN A 864 -23.02 -35.66 -41.35
C GLN A 864 -22.24 -36.39 -42.44
N ALA A 865 -21.34 -37.27 -42.03
CA ALA A 865 -20.62 -38.16 -42.91
C ALA A 865 -20.79 -39.60 -42.39
N GLY A 866 -21.00 -40.55 -43.29
CA GLY A 866 -21.20 -41.93 -42.89
C GLY A 866 -20.65 -42.93 -43.89
N VAL A 867 -20.47 -44.14 -43.41
CA VAL A 867 -19.93 -45.28 -44.16
C VAL A 867 -20.80 -46.51 -43.93
N THR A 868 -21.07 -47.25 -45.01
CA THR A 868 -21.65 -48.60 -44.93
C THR A 868 -20.51 -49.60 -44.76
N LEU A 869 -20.47 -50.26 -43.59
CA LEU A 869 -19.40 -51.17 -43.18
C LEU A 869 -19.59 -52.58 -43.72
N ALA A 870 -20.83 -53.07 -43.69
CA ALA A 870 -21.17 -54.42 -44.14
C ALA A 870 -22.55 -54.44 -44.80
N ALA A 871 -22.66 -55.16 -45.91
CA ALA A 871 -23.91 -55.56 -46.52
C ALA A 871 -23.89 -57.09 -46.62
N ILE A 872 -24.84 -57.75 -45.96
CA ILE A 872 -25.01 -59.21 -45.92
C ILE A 872 -26.27 -59.52 -46.70
N GLU A 873 -26.12 -60.20 -47.83
CA GLU A 873 -27.24 -60.63 -48.69
C GLU A 873 -27.46 -62.15 -48.52
N ASP A 874 -28.68 -62.53 -48.15
CA ASP A 874 -29.20 -63.91 -48.12
C ASP A 874 -30.37 -64.04 -49.13
N GLN A 875 -30.86 -65.25 -49.42
CA GLN A 875 -31.72 -65.53 -50.60
C GLN A 875 -32.92 -64.59 -50.82
N ASN A 876 -33.49 -64.00 -49.76
CA ASN A 876 -34.59 -63.02 -49.85
C ASN A 876 -34.42 -61.79 -48.93
N VAL A 877 -33.26 -61.63 -48.28
CA VAL A 877 -33.05 -60.61 -47.24
C VAL A 877 -31.68 -59.94 -47.41
N THR A 878 -31.67 -58.61 -47.44
CA THR A 878 -30.45 -57.79 -47.42
C THR A 878 -30.33 -57.06 -46.08
N THR A 879 -29.23 -57.25 -45.37
CA THR A 879 -28.92 -56.56 -44.12
C THR A 879 -27.73 -55.62 -44.29
N ARG A 880 -27.86 -54.35 -43.92
CA ARG A 880 -26.81 -53.34 -44.01
C ARG A 880 -26.48 -52.77 -42.64
N PHE A 881 -25.20 -52.62 -42.33
CA PHE A 881 -24.69 -51.99 -41.12
C PHE A 881 -23.76 -50.85 -41.46
N GLY A 882 -23.83 -49.75 -40.69
CA GLY A 882 -22.91 -48.65 -40.87
C GLY A 882 -22.86 -47.68 -39.70
N LEU A 883 -21.98 -46.70 -39.84
CA LEU A 883 -21.74 -45.65 -38.86
C LEU A 883 -21.87 -44.28 -39.51
N VAL A 884 -22.37 -43.31 -38.74
CA VAL A 884 -22.55 -41.91 -39.14
C VAL A 884 -22.00 -41.02 -38.04
N GLY A 885 -21.07 -40.14 -38.39
CA GLY A 885 -20.65 -39.03 -37.54
C GLY A 885 -21.40 -37.76 -37.94
N THR A 886 -21.94 -37.04 -36.96
CA THR A 886 -22.65 -35.78 -37.17
C THR A 886 -22.04 -34.68 -36.31
N TYR A 887 -21.74 -33.53 -36.93
CA TYR A 887 -21.49 -32.27 -36.24
C TYR A 887 -22.63 -31.31 -36.53
N GLY A 888 -23.19 -30.70 -35.49
CA GLY A 888 -24.30 -29.77 -35.63
C GLY A 888 -24.16 -28.54 -34.74
N GLN A 889 -24.54 -27.39 -35.28
CA GLN A 889 -24.67 -26.13 -34.57
C GLN A 889 -26.14 -25.84 -34.29
N ILE A 890 -26.44 -25.64 -33.01
CA ILE A 890 -27.77 -25.38 -32.47
C ILE A 890 -27.77 -23.95 -31.96
N SER A 891 -28.80 -23.19 -32.28
CA SER A 891 -29.05 -21.93 -31.60
C SER A 891 -30.52 -21.74 -31.30
N PHE A 892 -30.81 -21.14 -30.15
CA PHE A 892 -32.17 -20.85 -29.74
C PHE A 892 -32.27 -19.53 -28.98
N THR A 893 -33.38 -18.82 -29.23
CA THR A 893 -33.70 -17.56 -28.56
C THR A 893 -35.09 -17.70 -27.93
N PRO A 894 -35.20 -17.62 -26.59
CA PRO A 894 -36.50 -17.64 -25.93
C PRO A 894 -37.42 -16.49 -26.38
N LYS A 895 -38.73 -16.74 -26.39
CA LYS A 895 -39.79 -15.76 -26.65
C LYS A 895 -40.49 -15.37 -25.36
N ASP A 896 -41.15 -14.23 -25.38
CA ASP A 896 -41.97 -13.71 -24.26
C ASP A 896 -41.17 -13.57 -22.96
N MET A 897 -39.87 -13.31 -23.09
CA MET A 897 -38.94 -13.05 -21.99
C MET A 897 -38.12 -11.81 -22.30
N GLN A 898 -38.26 -10.79 -21.46
CA GLN A 898 -37.48 -9.56 -21.59
C GLN A 898 -35.99 -9.85 -21.39
N ASP A 899 -35.15 -9.22 -22.22
CA ASP A 899 -33.69 -9.36 -22.24
C ASP A 899 -33.18 -10.79 -22.53
N ALA A 900 -34.01 -11.64 -23.15
CA ALA A 900 -33.58 -12.96 -23.61
C ALA A 900 -32.47 -12.85 -24.68
N GLY A 901 -31.45 -13.70 -24.56
CA GLY A 901 -30.33 -13.77 -25.49
C GLY A 901 -30.35 -15.03 -26.34
N LYS A 902 -29.66 -14.99 -27.49
CA LYS A 902 -29.49 -16.13 -28.39
C LYS A 902 -28.41 -17.08 -27.88
N SER A 903 -28.82 -18.20 -27.30
CA SER A 903 -27.91 -19.26 -26.85
C SER A 903 -27.41 -20.10 -28.04
N SER A 904 -26.16 -20.56 -27.98
CA SER A 904 -25.52 -21.31 -29.08
C SER A 904 -24.78 -22.53 -28.53
N LEU A 905 -25.07 -23.70 -29.09
CA LEU A 905 -24.52 -25.00 -28.69
C LEU A 905 -23.97 -25.75 -29.91
N ASP A 906 -22.89 -26.48 -29.70
CA ASP A 906 -22.33 -27.46 -30.61
C ASP A 906 -22.72 -28.86 -30.17
N LYS A 907 -23.06 -29.71 -31.13
CA LYS A 907 -23.37 -31.12 -30.93
C LYS A 907 -22.47 -31.97 -31.81
N TRP A 908 -21.88 -32.99 -31.19
CA TRP A 908 -21.11 -34.03 -31.86
C TRP A 908 -21.76 -35.37 -31.55
N SER A 909 -22.13 -36.15 -32.54
CA SER A 909 -22.72 -37.48 -32.31
C SER A 909 -22.17 -38.54 -33.23
N LEU A 910 -22.17 -39.78 -32.71
CA LEU A 910 -21.91 -41.00 -33.45
C LEU A 910 -23.16 -41.85 -33.45
N THR A 911 -23.64 -42.22 -34.64
CA THR A 911 -24.82 -43.05 -34.83
C THR A 911 -24.43 -44.36 -35.52
N ALA A 912 -24.81 -45.48 -34.92
CA ALA A 912 -24.82 -46.79 -35.58
C ALA A 912 -26.20 -47.07 -36.18
N TYR A 913 -26.23 -47.63 -37.38
CA TYR A 913 -27.47 -48.06 -38.02
C TYR A 913 -27.41 -49.51 -38.49
N GLY A 914 -28.57 -50.16 -38.46
CA GLY A 914 -28.83 -51.45 -39.07
C GLY A 914 -30.10 -51.35 -39.92
N SER A 915 -30.08 -51.89 -41.14
CA SER A 915 -31.23 -51.89 -42.05
C SER A 915 -31.41 -53.28 -42.63
N ILE A 916 -32.56 -53.91 -42.37
CA ILE A 916 -32.94 -55.23 -42.87
C ILE A 916 -34.06 -55.03 -43.89
N GLN A 917 -33.88 -55.56 -45.10
CA GLN A 917 -34.82 -55.41 -46.20
C GLN A 917 -35.13 -56.78 -46.79
N HIS A 918 -36.41 -57.10 -46.97
CA HIS A 918 -36.86 -58.29 -47.71
C HIS A 918 -37.22 -57.89 -49.14
N ASP A 919 -37.00 -58.79 -50.09
CA ASP A 919 -37.29 -58.58 -51.52
C ASP A 919 -38.78 -58.32 -51.83
N ASN A 920 -39.70 -58.55 -50.88
CA ASN A 920 -41.13 -58.23 -51.02
C ASN A 920 -41.45 -56.75 -50.69
N GLY A 921 -40.41 -55.93 -50.49
CA GLY A 921 -40.51 -54.51 -50.18
C GLY A 921 -40.61 -54.18 -48.69
N PHE A 922 -40.70 -55.18 -47.79
CA PHE A 922 -40.72 -54.96 -46.33
C PHE A 922 -39.34 -54.61 -45.80
N TYR A 923 -39.25 -53.69 -44.84
CA TYR A 923 -37.98 -53.35 -44.19
C TYR A 923 -38.14 -52.98 -42.71
N ILE A 924 -37.02 -53.11 -42.00
CA ILE A 924 -36.82 -52.65 -40.62
C ILE A 924 -35.50 -51.88 -40.56
N ASP A 925 -35.55 -50.62 -40.13
CA ASP A 925 -34.38 -49.79 -39.86
C ASP A 925 -34.25 -49.54 -38.36
N THR A 926 -33.04 -49.65 -37.84
CA THR A 926 -32.73 -49.34 -36.44
C THR A 926 -31.54 -48.38 -36.37
N LEU A 927 -31.68 -47.33 -35.56
CA LEU A 927 -30.67 -46.29 -35.30
C LEU A 927 -30.37 -46.25 -33.80
N LEU A 928 -29.09 -46.21 -33.43
CA LEU A 928 -28.61 -45.96 -32.07
C LEU A 928 -27.58 -44.83 -32.11
N SER A 929 -27.86 -43.71 -31.45
CA SER A 929 -27.03 -42.51 -31.47
C SER A 929 -26.61 -42.09 -30.07
N TYR A 930 -25.33 -41.74 -29.93
CA TYR A 930 -24.78 -41.10 -28.74
C TYR A 930 -24.12 -39.78 -29.12
N GLY A 931 -24.51 -38.69 -28.46
CA GLY A 931 -24.01 -37.35 -28.73
C GLY A 931 -23.57 -36.58 -27.49
N ILE A 932 -22.60 -35.70 -27.67
CA ILE A 932 -22.09 -34.76 -26.68
C ILE A 932 -22.41 -33.35 -27.16
N ILE A 933 -22.94 -32.53 -26.25
CA ILE A 933 -23.42 -31.18 -26.48
C ILE A 933 -22.68 -30.22 -25.54
N LYS A 934 -22.11 -29.16 -26.11
CA LYS A 934 -21.38 -28.13 -25.38
C LYS A 934 -21.70 -26.75 -25.93
N GLY A 935 -21.58 -25.70 -25.12
CA GLY A 935 -21.77 -24.33 -25.61
C GLY A 935 -22.11 -23.35 -24.51
N ASP A 936 -22.62 -22.18 -24.91
CA ASP A 936 -22.88 -21.07 -24.02
C ASP A 936 -24.38 -20.74 -23.99
N ILE A 937 -24.90 -20.56 -22.77
CA ILE A 937 -26.20 -19.96 -22.50
C ILE A 937 -25.99 -18.46 -22.31
N THR A 938 -26.80 -17.67 -22.98
CA THR A 938 -26.64 -16.23 -23.02
C THR A 938 -27.92 -15.48 -22.66
N ASN A 939 -27.78 -14.28 -22.11
CA ASN A 939 -28.83 -13.29 -22.06
C ASN A 939 -28.34 -11.92 -22.57
N ALA A 940 -29.26 -10.99 -22.86
CA ALA A 940 -28.93 -9.69 -23.44
C ALA A 940 -28.26 -8.71 -22.46
N VAL A 941 -28.37 -8.94 -21.14
CA VAL A 941 -27.79 -8.08 -20.09
C VAL A 941 -26.34 -8.45 -19.77
N ILE A 942 -26.07 -9.74 -19.54
CA ILE A 942 -24.78 -10.28 -19.08
C ILE A 942 -23.92 -10.76 -20.25
N GLY A 943 -24.53 -11.13 -21.38
CA GLY A 943 -23.85 -11.84 -22.46
C GLY A 943 -23.77 -13.33 -22.14
N LYS A 944 -22.57 -13.90 -21.99
CA LYS A 944 -22.37 -15.32 -21.67
C LYS A 944 -22.64 -15.58 -20.18
N THR A 945 -23.77 -16.22 -19.87
CA THR A 945 -24.28 -16.38 -18.51
C THR A 945 -23.96 -17.74 -17.91
N ALA A 946 -23.98 -18.81 -18.70
CA ALA A 946 -23.58 -20.14 -18.24
C ALA A 946 -22.92 -20.94 -19.36
N LYS A 947 -22.06 -21.89 -18.98
CA LYS A 947 -21.38 -22.78 -19.93
C LYS A 947 -21.87 -24.21 -19.75
N LEU A 948 -22.43 -24.77 -20.82
CA LEU A 948 -22.77 -26.18 -20.90
C LEU A 948 -21.52 -26.97 -21.31
N LYS A 949 -20.95 -27.75 -20.38
CA LYS A 949 -19.65 -28.41 -20.60
C LYS A 949 -19.75 -29.75 -21.33
N ASN A 950 -20.68 -30.61 -20.91
CA ASN A 950 -20.74 -32.01 -21.36
C ASN A 950 -22.14 -32.63 -21.26
N ALA A 951 -23.16 -31.94 -21.77
CA ALA A 951 -24.48 -32.57 -21.86
C ALA A 951 -24.44 -33.72 -22.87
N LYS A 952 -25.16 -34.81 -22.60
CA LYS A 952 -25.17 -36.01 -23.44
C LYS A 952 -26.57 -36.26 -23.95
N MET A 953 -26.66 -36.81 -25.16
CA MET A 953 -27.92 -37.24 -25.76
C MET A 953 -27.79 -38.69 -26.23
N LEU A 954 -28.62 -39.56 -25.66
CA LEU A 954 -28.82 -40.92 -26.15
C LEU A 954 -30.11 -40.96 -26.96
N SER A 955 -30.09 -41.61 -28.12
CA SER A 955 -31.31 -41.80 -28.92
C SER A 955 -31.32 -43.18 -29.57
N ILE A 956 -32.47 -43.83 -29.54
CA ILE A 956 -32.71 -45.10 -30.25
C ILE A 956 -33.99 -44.98 -31.05
N SER A 957 -34.01 -45.53 -32.26
CA SER A 957 -35.18 -45.48 -33.13
C SER A 957 -35.29 -46.73 -33.97
N THR A 958 -36.51 -47.23 -34.14
CA THR A 958 -36.81 -48.32 -35.06
C THR A 958 -37.95 -47.92 -35.98
N THR A 959 -37.75 -48.08 -37.28
CA THR A 959 -38.73 -47.81 -38.33
C THR A 959 -39.06 -49.09 -39.06
N VAL A 960 -40.35 -49.36 -39.26
CA VAL A 960 -40.86 -50.44 -40.10
C VAL A 960 -41.63 -49.84 -41.26
N GLY A 961 -41.45 -50.39 -42.45
CA GLY A 961 -42.18 -49.95 -43.63
C GLY A 961 -42.29 -51.03 -44.69
N LYS A 962 -43.12 -50.78 -45.70
CA LYS A 962 -43.28 -51.68 -46.85
C LYS A 962 -43.52 -50.91 -48.13
N GLN A 963 -42.77 -51.23 -49.18
CA GLN A 963 -42.98 -50.67 -50.51
C GLN A 963 -44.05 -51.44 -51.29
N PHE A 964 -45.04 -50.72 -51.82
CA PHE A 964 -46.09 -51.24 -52.69
C PHE A 964 -45.97 -50.63 -54.09
N ALA A 965 -45.93 -51.47 -55.12
CA ALA A 965 -46.10 -51.01 -56.49
C ALA A 965 -47.56 -50.61 -56.73
N THR A 966 -47.81 -49.45 -57.34
CA THR A 966 -49.18 -48.93 -57.54
C THR A 966 -49.81 -49.36 -58.87
N GLY A 967 -49.14 -50.22 -59.64
CA GLY A 967 -49.54 -50.64 -60.98
C GLY A 967 -49.17 -49.64 -62.09
N MET A 968 -48.80 -48.40 -61.74
CA MET A 968 -48.21 -47.43 -62.66
C MET A 968 -46.69 -47.59 -62.68
N GLU A 969 -46.09 -47.68 -63.86
CA GLU A 969 -44.65 -47.89 -64.03
C GLU A 969 -43.83 -46.85 -63.23
N GLY A 970 -42.89 -47.33 -62.41
CA GLY A 970 -42.01 -46.49 -61.60
C GLY A 970 -42.68 -45.73 -60.44
N LEU A 971 -43.96 -45.94 -60.15
CA LEU A 971 -44.65 -45.31 -59.01
C LEU A 971 -44.81 -46.30 -57.85
N THR A 972 -44.28 -45.92 -56.67
CA THR A 972 -44.28 -46.75 -55.47
C THR A 972 -44.82 -45.98 -54.27
N PHE A 973 -45.68 -46.62 -53.47
CA PHE A 973 -46.18 -46.11 -52.21
C PHE A 973 -45.55 -46.88 -51.03
N GLU A 974 -45.01 -46.16 -50.05
CA GLU A 974 -44.32 -46.72 -48.90
C GLU A 974 -44.93 -46.19 -47.60
N PRO A 975 -45.92 -46.89 -46.99
CA PRO A 975 -46.32 -46.63 -45.62
C PRO A 975 -45.20 -47.00 -44.65
N GLN A 976 -45.04 -46.18 -43.59
CA GLN A 976 -44.00 -46.31 -42.59
C GLN A 976 -44.53 -45.97 -41.19
N ALA A 977 -44.01 -46.69 -40.19
CA ALA A 977 -44.21 -46.39 -38.78
C ALA A 977 -42.86 -46.44 -38.05
N GLN A 978 -42.61 -45.47 -37.19
CA GLN A 978 -41.37 -45.34 -36.42
C GLN A 978 -41.69 -45.13 -34.94
N LEU A 979 -40.96 -45.84 -34.09
CA LEU A 979 -40.91 -45.63 -32.66
C LEU A 979 -39.49 -45.17 -32.28
N ALA A 980 -39.40 -44.14 -31.46
CA ALA A 980 -38.14 -43.53 -31.04
C ALA A 980 -38.14 -43.21 -29.54
N TYR A 981 -36.97 -43.27 -28.93
CA TYR A 981 -36.70 -42.84 -27.57
C TYR A 981 -35.47 -41.93 -27.55
N GLN A 982 -35.53 -40.85 -26.79
CA GLN A 982 -34.44 -39.90 -26.59
C GLN A 982 -34.28 -39.58 -25.11
N HIS A 983 -33.05 -39.52 -24.63
CA HIS A 983 -32.74 -39.18 -23.25
C HIS A 983 -31.57 -38.20 -23.21
N LEU A 984 -31.74 -37.11 -22.47
CA LEU A 984 -30.74 -36.09 -22.25
C LEU A 984 -30.16 -36.24 -20.85
N MET A 985 -28.83 -36.17 -20.74
CA MET A 985 -28.14 -36.23 -19.46
C MET A 985 -27.33 -34.94 -19.28
N PHE A 986 -27.53 -34.25 -18.17
CA PHE A 986 -26.88 -33.00 -17.83
C PHE A 986 -26.09 -33.15 -16.54
N ASP A 987 -24.92 -32.52 -16.49
CA ASP A 987 -24.33 -32.16 -15.21
C ASP A 987 -25.06 -30.92 -14.67
N THR A 988 -25.04 -30.71 -13.36
CA THR A 988 -25.59 -29.48 -12.74
C THR A 988 -24.91 -28.25 -13.34
N ILE A 989 -25.71 -27.26 -13.74
CA ILE A 989 -25.23 -26.03 -14.36
C ILE A 989 -25.14 -24.94 -13.29
N SER A 990 -24.02 -24.24 -13.24
CA SER A 990 -23.85 -23.03 -12.44
C SER A 990 -23.69 -21.82 -13.36
N ASP A 991 -24.33 -20.70 -13.01
CA ASP A 991 -24.39 -19.50 -13.85
C ASP A 991 -23.76 -18.25 -13.21
N ALA A 992 -23.68 -17.17 -13.99
CA ALA A 992 -23.06 -15.90 -13.62
C ALA A 992 -23.81 -15.10 -12.54
N ASP A 993 -25.01 -15.51 -12.16
CA ASP A 993 -25.78 -14.96 -11.05
C ASP A 993 -25.79 -15.92 -9.84
N ASN A 994 -24.84 -16.89 -9.82
CA ASN A 994 -24.68 -17.93 -8.80
C ASN A 994 -25.88 -18.87 -8.65
N LEU A 995 -26.70 -19.03 -9.69
CA LEU A 995 -27.78 -20.01 -9.69
C LEU A 995 -27.23 -21.42 -9.92
N THR A 996 -27.86 -22.41 -9.29
CA THR A 996 -27.60 -23.84 -9.51
C THR A 996 -28.81 -24.46 -10.19
N ILE A 997 -28.61 -25.07 -11.34
CA ILE A 997 -29.68 -25.62 -12.18
C ILE A 997 -29.45 -27.12 -12.36
N ASP A 998 -30.41 -27.92 -11.90
CA ASP A 998 -30.52 -29.34 -12.20
C ASP A 998 -31.61 -29.55 -13.24
N MET A 999 -31.21 -30.07 -14.40
CA MET A 999 -32.12 -30.33 -15.51
C MET A 999 -32.91 -31.63 -15.33
N ASN A 1000 -32.64 -32.44 -14.30
CA ASN A 1000 -33.28 -33.72 -13.99
C ASN A 1000 -33.24 -34.78 -15.12
N ASN A 1001 -32.31 -34.64 -16.07
CA ASN A 1001 -32.05 -35.63 -17.14
C ASN A 1001 -33.30 -36.08 -17.94
N PRO A 1002 -33.98 -35.15 -18.63
CA PRO A 1002 -35.28 -35.41 -19.23
C PRO A 1002 -35.21 -36.46 -20.35
N HIS A 1003 -36.32 -37.16 -20.56
CA HIS A 1003 -36.46 -38.15 -21.62
C HIS A 1003 -37.80 -38.05 -22.36
N GLN A 1004 -37.86 -38.59 -23.59
CA GLN A 1004 -39.10 -38.65 -24.37
C GLN A 1004 -39.14 -39.85 -25.32
N TRP A 1005 -40.35 -40.34 -25.55
CA TRP A 1005 -40.74 -41.26 -26.60
C TRP A 1005 -41.40 -40.51 -27.77
N LEU A 1006 -41.30 -41.05 -28.97
CA LEU A 1006 -41.92 -40.50 -30.17
C LEU A 1006 -42.45 -41.61 -31.06
N ILE A 1007 -43.68 -41.42 -31.52
CA ILE A 1007 -44.29 -42.24 -32.58
C ILE A 1007 -44.49 -41.36 -33.81
N ARG A 1008 -44.04 -41.86 -34.95
CA ARG A 1008 -44.25 -41.26 -36.26
C ARG A 1008 -44.92 -42.27 -37.17
N VAL A 1009 -46.06 -41.91 -37.74
CA VAL A 1009 -46.79 -42.73 -38.72
C VAL A 1009 -47.00 -41.91 -39.97
N GLY A 1010 -46.68 -42.46 -41.13
CA GLY A 1010 -46.78 -41.72 -42.38
C GLY A 1010 -46.57 -42.57 -43.60
N GLY A 1011 -46.34 -41.92 -44.72
CA GLY A 1011 -46.00 -42.59 -45.96
C GLY A 1011 -45.25 -41.70 -46.94
N ARG A 1012 -44.55 -42.36 -47.86
CA ARG A 1012 -43.79 -41.75 -48.95
C ARG A 1012 -44.32 -42.27 -50.28
N LEU A 1013 -44.65 -41.36 -51.20
CA LEU A 1013 -44.99 -41.68 -52.58
C LEU A 1013 -43.83 -41.27 -53.47
N THR A 1014 -43.24 -42.22 -54.20
CA THR A 1014 -42.05 -42.00 -55.02
C THR A 1014 -42.32 -42.38 -56.47
N LYS A 1015 -42.01 -41.47 -57.41
CA LYS A 1015 -42.01 -41.70 -58.86
C LYS A 1015 -40.57 -41.72 -59.35
N THR A 1016 -40.12 -42.87 -59.83
CA THR A 1016 -38.80 -43.07 -60.43
C THR A 1016 -38.92 -43.07 -61.95
N VAL A 1017 -38.06 -42.32 -62.61
CA VAL A 1017 -37.89 -42.27 -64.06
C VAL A 1017 -36.49 -42.77 -64.37
N VAL A 1018 -36.39 -43.85 -65.14
CA VAL A 1018 -35.13 -44.45 -65.58
C VAL A 1018 -34.87 -43.99 -67.01
N THR A 1019 -33.69 -43.44 -67.29
CA THR A 1019 -33.28 -43.09 -68.66
C THR A 1019 -32.44 -44.23 -69.25
N ALA A 1020 -32.95 -44.84 -70.32
CA ALA A 1020 -32.31 -45.98 -70.97
C ALA A 1020 -31.00 -45.54 -71.66
N GLU A 1021 -29.87 -45.92 -71.04
CA GLU A 1021 -28.66 -46.51 -71.64
C GLU A 1021 -27.40 -46.37 -70.74
N ASN A 1022 -27.39 -45.52 -69.70
CA ASN A 1022 -26.17 -45.24 -68.90
C ASN A 1022 -26.30 -45.32 -67.36
N GLY A 1023 -27.33 -46.00 -66.83
CA GLY A 1023 -27.48 -46.19 -65.37
C GLY A 1023 -27.86 -44.92 -64.59
N HIS A 1024 -28.54 -43.98 -65.26
CA HIS A 1024 -29.09 -42.77 -64.66
C HIS A 1024 -30.55 -42.99 -64.26
N SER A 1025 -30.94 -42.49 -63.10
CA SER A 1025 -32.35 -42.50 -62.65
C SER A 1025 -32.65 -41.28 -61.81
N ILE A 1026 -33.85 -40.72 -61.97
CA ILE A 1026 -34.34 -39.60 -61.15
C ILE A 1026 -35.62 -40.06 -60.44
N SER A 1027 -35.62 -39.94 -59.11
CA SER A 1027 -36.76 -40.23 -58.25
C SER A 1027 -37.25 -38.95 -57.61
N LEU A 1028 -38.52 -38.61 -57.87
CA LEU A 1028 -39.24 -37.54 -57.19
C LEU A 1028 -40.18 -38.16 -56.16
N TYR A 1029 -40.19 -37.62 -54.94
CA TYR A 1029 -41.05 -38.15 -53.89
C TYR A 1029 -41.74 -37.07 -53.06
N GLY A 1030 -42.92 -37.41 -52.56
CA GLY A 1030 -43.63 -36.66 -51.53
C GLY A 1030 -43.83 -37.50 -50.27
N LYS A 1031 -43.80 -36.87 -49.10
CA LYS A 1031 -44.00 -37.53 -47.80
C LYS A 1031 -44.99 -36.77 -46.94
N VAL A 1032 -45.78 -37.51 -46.18
CA VAL A 1032 -46.66 -36.97 -45.12
C VAL A 1032 -46.52 -37.85 -43.88
N ASN A 1033 -46.28 -37.23 -42.72
CA ASN A 1033 -46.13 -37.93 -41.46
C ASN A 1033 -46.92 -37.22 -40.35
N ALA A 1034 -47.63 -37.99 -39.55
CA ALA A 1034 -48.15 -37.56 -38.26
C ALA A 1034 -47.17 -37.99 -37.17
N VAL A 1035 -46.78 -37.04 -36.31
CA VAL A 1035 -45.83 -37.26 -35.23
C VAL A 1035 -46.46 -36.90 -33.91
N LYS A 1036 -46.28 -37.77 -32.91
CA LYS A 1036 -46.67 -37.50 -31.52
C LYS A 1036 -45.53 -37.88 -30.58
N THR A 1037 -45.13 -36.94 -29.73
CA THR A 1037 -44.21 -37.21 -28.62
C THR A 1037 -44.97 -37.54 -27.35
N PHE A 1038 -44.40 -38.42 -26.54
CA PHE A 1038 -44.87 -38.85 -25.22
C PHE A 1038 -43.66 -38.87 -24.28
N GLY A 1039 -43.84 -38.83 -22.96
CA GLY A 1039 -42.73 -38.83 -22.01
C GLY A 1039 -42.68 -37.58 -21.15
N ASP A 1040 -41.66 -37.51 -20.29
CA ASP A 1040 -41.80 -36.92 -18.97
C ASP A 1040 -42.00 -35.40 -18.95
N ASP A 1041 -42.95 -34.95 -18.14
CA ASP A 1041 -43.13 -33.56 -17.72
C ASP A 1041 -42.21 -33.19 -16.53
N GLU A 1042 -41.25 -34.07 -16.21
CA GLU A 1042 -40.13 -33.89 -15.27
C GLU A 1042 -39.68 -32.44 -15.23
N ALA A 1043 -39.89 -31.85 -14.06
CA ALA A 1043 -39.63 -30.45 -13.81
C ALA A 1043 -38.13 -30.18 -13.71
N ILE A 1044 -37.68 -29.03 -14.18
CA ILE A 1044 -36.31 -28.54 -13.97
C ILE A 1044 -36.23 -27.96 -12.56
N HIS A 1045 -35.20 -28.31 -11.80
CA HIS A 1045 -34.99 -27.81 -10.44
C HIS A 1045 -33.95 -26.67 -10.43
N ILE A 1046 -34.32 -25.52 -9.85
CA ILE A 1046 -33.40 -24.39 -9.63
C ILE A 1046 -33.41 -24.05 -8.13
N ASN A 1047 -34.40 -23.28 -7.71
CA ASN A 1047 -34.82 -23.11 -6.30
C ASN A 1047 -36.03 -24.01 -5.96
N LYS A 1048 -36.86 -24.29 -6.96
CA LYS A 1048 -38.02 -25.17 -6.93
C LYS A 1048 -38.17 -25.88 -8.27
N ASN A 1049 -39.14 -26.77 -8.34
CA ASN A 1049 -39.48 -27.51 -9.55
C ASN A 1049 -40.28 -26.63 -10.51
N TYR A 1050 -39.75 -26.40 -11.71
CA TYR A 1050 -40.40 -25.72 -12.82
C TYR A 1050 -40.81 -26.74 -13.88
N GLN A 1051 -42.12 -26.89 -14.08
CA GLN A 1051 -42.66 -27.82 -15.07
C GLN A 1051 -42.16 -27.48 -16.49
N ARG A 1052 -41.98 -28.50 -17.33
CA ARG A 1052 -41.59 -28.38 -18.74
C ARG A 1052 -42.81 -28.56 -19.65
N ASP A 1053 -42.90 -27.79 -20.74
CA ASP A 1053 -43.94 -28.02 -21.75
C ASP A 1053 -43.55 -29.21 -22.66
N PRO A 1054 -44.49 -30.11 -22.99
CA PRO A 1054 -44.21 -31.18 -23.94
C PRO A 1054 -44.14 -30.65 -25.39
N LEU A 1055 -43.38 -31.34 -26.25
CA LEU A 1055 -43.27 -31.01 -27.68
C LEU A 1055 -44.58 -31.26 -28.46
N GLY A 1056 -45.45 -32.14 -27.94
CA GLY A 1056 -46.81 -32.36 -28.45
C GLY A 1056 -46.90 -33.12 -29.77
N SER A 1057 -47.98 -32.87 -30.51
CA SER A 1057 -48.27 -33.52 -31.80
C SER A 1057 -48.15 -32.53 -32.97
N PHE A 1058 -47.56 -32.97 -34.07
CA PHE A 1058 -47.40 -32.17 -35.30
C PHE A 1058 -47.52 -33.02 -36.56
N ILE A 1059 -47.86 -32.39 -37.68
CA ILE A 1059 -47.82 -33.00 -39.01
C ILE A 1059 -46.60 -32.48 -39.76
N GLU A 1060 -45.89 -33.37 -40.43
CA GLU A 1060 -44.81 -33.05 -41.35
C GLU A 1060 -45.23 -33.38 -42.79
N GLY A 1061 -45.13 -32.41 -43.70
CA GLY A 1061 -45.25 -32.62 -45.14
C GLY A 1061 -43.95 -32.25 -45.83
N GLY A 1062 -43.53 -32.99 -46.85
CA GLY A 1062 -42.30 -32.66 -47.58
C GLY A 1062 -42.20 -33.24 -48.98
N LEU A 1063 -41.27 -32.70 -49.75
CA LEU A 1063 -40.96 -33.09 -51.12
C LEU A 1063 -39.45 -33.28 -51.24
N GLY A 1064 -39.03 -34.24 -52.05
CA GLY A 1064 -37.61 -34.45 -52.32
C GLY A 1064 -37.32 -35.09 -53.67
N ILE A 1065 -36.05 -35.02 -54.04
CA ILE A 1065 -35.47 -35.55 -55.26
C ILE A 1065 -34.25 -36.40 -54.92
N SER A 1066 -34.11 -37.54 -55.57
CA SER A 1066 -32.91 -38.37 -55.55
C SER A 1066 -32.51 -38.67 -56.99
N ALA A 1067 -31.27 -38.36 -57.36
CA ALA A 1067 -30.77 -38.51 -58.72
C ALA A 1067 -29.49 -39.35 -58.73
N GLN A 1068 -29.52 -40.49 -59.42
CA GLN A 1068 -28.35 -41.29 -59.72
C GLN A 1068 -27.66 -40.70 -60.95
N LEU A 1069 -26.53 -40.02 -60.74
CA LEU A 1069 -25.78 -39.34 -61.81
C LEU A 1069 -24.82 -40.27 -62.52
N SER A 1070 -24.35 -41.33 -61.87
CA SER A 1070 -23.47 -42.33 -62.47
C SER A 1070 -23.60 -43.63 -61.68
N PRO A 1071 -22.95 -44.72 -62.12
CA PRO A 1071 -22.83 -45.92 -61.32
C PRO A 1071 -22.38 -45.74 -59.88
N ASN A 1072 -21.54 -44.75 -59.61
CA ASN A 1072 -20.91 -44.56 -58.31
C ASN A 1072 -21.48 -43.36 -57.56
N ILE A 1073 -22.14 -42.40 -58.22
CA ILE A 1073 -22.53 -41.12 -57.61
C ILE A 1073 -24.04 -40.92 -57.63
N SER A 1074 -24.60 -40.60 -56.47
CA SER A 1074 -26.00 -40.15 -56.31
C SER A 1074 -26.09 -38.83 -55.53
N LEU A 1075 -27.01 -37.96 -55.94
CA LEU A 1075 -27.36 -36.73 -55.25
C LEU A 1075 -28.76 -36.81 -54.64
N HIS A 1076 -28.94 -36.18 -53.49
CA HIS A 1076 -30.21 -36.09 -52.78
C HIS A 1076 -30.51 -34.65 -52.35
N GLY A 1077 -31.79 -34.27 -52.40
CA GLY A 1077 -32.30 -33.03 -51.84
C GLY A 1077 -33.74 -33.19 -51.31
N ASP A 1078 -34.06 -32.58 -50.17
CA ASP A 1078 -35.36 -32.68 -49.51
C ASP A 1078 -35.72 -31.40 -48.75
N VAL A 1079 -36.97 -30.96 -48.88
CA VAL A 1079 -37.57 -29.88 -48.08
C VAL A 1079 -38.78 -30.44 -47.34
N SER A 1080 -38.93 -30.13 -46.06
CA SER A 1080 -40.15 -30.42 -45.30
C SER A 1080 -40.62 -29.25 -44.46
N ALA A 1081 -41.93 -29.16 -44.26
CA ALA A 1081 -42.58 -28.22 -43.35
C ALA A 1081 -43.30 -29.01 -42.25
N GLN A 1082 -43.25 -28.50 -41.03
CA GLN A 1082 -43.86 -29.06 -39.83
C GLN A 1082 -44.86 -28.07 -39.26
N GLN A 1083 -46.04 -28.54 -38.91
CA GLN A 1083 -47.10 -27.74 -38.32
C GLN A 1083 -47.63 -28.40 -37.05
N LYS A 1084 -47.56 -27.69 -35.92
CA LYS A 1084 -48.15 -28.14 -34.66
C LYS A 1084 -49.67 -28.30 -34.78
N LEU A 1085 -50.21 -29.30 -34.09
CA LEU A 1085 -51.65 -29.58 -34.01
C LEU A 1085 -52.28 -29.09 -32.70
N GLN A 1086 -51.47 -28.62 -31.76
CA GLN A 1086 -51.87 -28.17 -30.43
C GLN A 1086 -51.32 -26.77 -30.16
N LYS A 1087 -51.74 -26.14 -29.05
CA LYS A 1087 -51.22 -24.82 -28.64
C LYS A 1087 -49.72 -24.89 -28.34
N THR A 1088 -49.31 -25.91 -27.59
CA THR A 1088 -47.89 -26.28 -27.41
C THR A 1088 -47.36 -27.04 -28.62
N GLY A 1089 -46.06 -26.90 -28.87
CA GLY A 1089 -45.33 -27.71 -29.85
C GLY A 1089 -44.58 -26.91 -30.90
N ILE A 1090 -44.15 -27.59 -31.96
CA ILE A 1090 -43.22 -27.07 -32.95
C ILE A 1090 -43.87 -26.83 -34.31
N THR A 1091 -43.62 -25.65 -34.87
CA THR A 1091 -43.87 -25.33 -36.28
C THR A 1091 -42.56 -24.89 -36.91
N GLY A 1092 -42.25 -25.36 -38.11
CA GLY A 1092 -40.97 -25.04 -38.74
C GLY A 1092 -40.79 -25.63 -40.13
N ALA A 1093 -39.58 -25.51 -40.66
CA ALA A 1093 -39.18 -26.08 -41.92
C ALA A 1093 -37.77 -26.66 -41.83
N SER A 1094 -37.49 -27.68 -42.63
CA SER A 1094 -36.17 -28.28 -42.77
C SER A 1094 -35.78 -28.42 -44.24
N PHE A 1095 -34.49 -28.30 -44.50
CA PHE A 1095 -33.86 -28.54 -45.78
C PHE A 1095 -32.68 -29.49 -45.61
N SER A 1096 -32.46 -30.36 -46.57
CA SER A 1096 -31.27 -31.21 -46.62
C SER A 1096 -30.80 -31.42 -48.05
N GLY A 1097 -29.50 -31.55 -48.23
CA GLY A 1097 -28.87 -31.98 -49.46
C GLY A 1097 -27.66 -32.87 -49.18
N GLY A 1098 -27.37 -33.81 -50.06
CA GLY A 1098 -26.21 -34.67 -49.89
C GLY A 1098 -25.78 -35.39 -51.13
N ILE A 1099 -24.58 -35.95 -51.04
CA ILE A 1099 -23.94 -36.77 -52.04
C ILE A 1099 -23.56 -38.11 -51.43
N ARG A 1100 -23.70 -39.17 -52.22
CA ARG A 1100 -23.23 -40.50 -51.86
C ARG A 1100 -22.35 -41.03 -52.98
N TYR A 1101 -21.26 -41.66 -52.57
CA TYR A 1101 -20.34 -42.37 -53.43
C TYR A 1101 -20.31 -43.85 -53.05
N GLN A 1102 -20.54 -44.73 -54.02
CA GLN A 1102 -20.50 -46.18 -53.86
C GLN A 1102 -19.34 -46.75 -54.67
N PHE A 1103 -18.58 -47.67 -54.05
CA PHE A 1103 -17.39 -48.28 -54.66
C PHE A 1103 -17.74 -49.43 -55.59
#